data_AF-A0A4T0UXW4-F1
#
_entry.id   AF-A0A4T0UXW4-F1
#
_cell.length_a   1.000
_cell.length_b   1.000
_cell.length_c   1.000
_cell.angle_alpha   90.00
_cell.angle_beta   90.00
_cell.angle_gamma   90.00
#
_symmetry.space_group_name_H-M   'P 1'
#
loop_
_entity.id
_entity.type
_entity.pdbx_description
1 polymer ?
#
loop_
_entity_poly.entity_id
_entity_poly.type
_entity_poly.pdbx_seq_one_letter_code
_entity_poly.pdbx_strand_id
1 'polypeptide(L)'
;MDRPDRWSGRRSAGGGAVAARHRLRRGQRLPGRLHRRAEAVLAVPRDPGGGGGGRPQHRAVARGPCLRGDPGPRRGCWRDGRRPDPLQAGGVHALGVLRRDRGRADVLGQRPHLAGVVQPADVGAVHRHRADRRRRHGERHDHGCAAHRDAPQVRQRAAGVPALPVQLGQRAPQHLRVRAGGLRRADRRVPALRAPRTLRDLAPRPHLLEELPLLLLRRGRPTQGKPGGTVIRRSRSLGALATALTLTLAVSGCGRDDDSSAGSAPGVTDEACPDAVDDSKGCIYLGTLTDLTGVFKGVGEPFTAGQKAFWDGINEAGGIGDYEVNVTEYVKDTGYDPEKHAELFNEIKDDVLAVAQSLGTAQTNAILEDAKSESILVGPASLGSNWIWEDVAIEVGTSYCAEAMNVVDYAADQGAKSIAAVHFPGDYGDDAMVGARIAAEERGLKFTDITTGTVDGGDDQSAAVGALLKAKPDFVIISTGPLEVATVIGGAAQKGFTGRFVGSIPTWNTAIVDSPAGPAIEALYMQATSFPTWNADTPGQEKMRESAGDMAPNDWYAIGYGSGYVMKAILEKAIDDDALTRDGMVETANSLTGIDSEGTLPDGTGNWAGDPNEDAVRVTQLNAVDPKAEDKVKVAVEPFTGPTAESYEFTEPCYLMK
;
A
#
# COMPACT_ATOMS: atom_id res chain seq x y z
N MET A 1 -39.83 -37.90 -54.41
CA MET A 1 -40.23 -36.62 -55.04
C MET A 1 -39.49 -35.44 -54.40
N ASP A 2 -38.41 -34.91 -54.97
CA ASP A 2 -37.21 -35.53 -55.57
C ASP A 2 -36.16 -34.41 -55.85
N ARG A 3 -34.88 -34.79 -55.93
CA ARG A 3 -33.80 -34.03 -56.60
C ARG A 3 -33.84 -34.35 -58.13
N PRO A 4 -33.00 -33.80 -59.06
CA PRO A 4 -31.77 -33.01 -58.90
C PRO A 4 -31.72 -31.80 -59.91
N ASP A 5 -30.61 -31.16 -60.31
CA ASP A 5 -29.21 -31.23 -59.85
C ASP A 5 -28.50 -29.85 -59.94
N ARG A 6 -27.25 -29.85 -59.47
CA ARG A 6 -26.11 -28.99 -59.82
C ARG A 6 -25.88 -28.82 -61.33
N TRP A 7 -25.00 -27.87 -61.69
CA TRP A 7 -23.92 -28.17 -62.66
C TRP A 7 -22.64 -27.32 -62.42
N SER A 8 -21.58 -27.63 -63.18
CA SER A 8 -20.19 -27.11 -63.16
C SER A 8 -20.01 -25.57 -63.01
N GLY A 9 -18.90 -25.01 -62.49
CA GLY A 9 -17.68 -25.61 -61.93
C GLY A 9 -16.41 -25.53 -62.81
N ARG A 10 -15.45 -24.64 -62.49
CA ARG A 10 -14.02 -24.67 -62.91
C ARG A 10 -13.13 -23.82 -61.97
N ARG A 11 -11.82 -24.09 -61.92
CA ARG A 11 -10.81 -23.40 -61.07
C ARG A 11 -9.61 -22.92 -61.90
N SER A 12 -9.12 -21.71 -61.62
CA SER A 12 -7.72 -21.22 -61.78
C SER A 12 -7.69 -19.74 -61.34
N ALA A 13 -7.04 -19.31 -60.25
CA ALA A 13 -5.62 -19.38 -59.87
C ALA A 13 -4.72 -18.36 -60.63
N GLY A 14 -3.94 -17.57 -59.87
CA GLY A 14 -2.97 -16.59 -60.38
C GLY A 14 -3.27 -15.15 -59.91
N GLY A 15 -2.42 -14.58 -59.07
CA GLY A 15 -2.57 -13.21 -58.53
C GLY A 15 -1.78 -12.14 -59.29
N GLY A 16 -1.77 -10.91 -58.77
CA GLY A 16 -0.97 -9.80 -59.30
C GLY A 16 -1.41 -8.45 -58.76
N ALA A 17 -0.64 -7.85 -57.85
CA ALA A 17 -0.86 -6.49 -57.36
C ALA A 17 -0.03 -5.48 -58.17
N VAL A 18 -0.61 -4.32 -58.52
CA VAL A 18 0.11 -3.19 -59.12
C VAL A 18 -0.45 -1.88 -58.56
N ALA A 19 0.43 -0.98 -58.10
CA ALA A 19 0.06 0.33 -57.56
C ALA A 19 -0.06 1.41 -58.65
N ALA A 20 -0.97 2.37 -58.44
CA ALA A 20 -1.11 3.55 -59.30
C ALA A 20 -0.24 4.73 -58.79
N ARG A 21 0.40 5.45 -59.71
CA ARG A 21 1.16 6.69 -59.44
C ARG A 21 0.54 7.86 -60.22
N HIS A 22 0.39 9.02 -59.59
CA HIS A 22 0.15 10.29 -60.31
C HIS A 22 1.42 11.15 -60.42
N ARG A 23 1.46 12.04 -61.42
CA ARG A 23 2.57 12.96 -61.70
C ARG A 23 2.12 14.42 -61.81
N LEU A 24 3.02 15.32 -61.43
CA LEU A 24 2.86 16.78 -61.37
C LEU A 24 2.97 17.49 -62.74
N ARG A 25 2.49 18.74 -62.79
CA ARG A 25 3.03 19.82 -63.64
C ARG A 25 3.31 21.09 -62.79
N ARG A 26 4.17 21.97 -63.32
CA ARG A 26 4.71 23.21 -62.71
C ARG A 26 3.76 24.40 -62.98
N GLY A 27 3.79 25.53 -62.27
CA GLY A 27 4.61 25.98 -61.11
C GLY A 27 5.21 27.40 -61.28
N GLN A 28 5.49 28.12 -60.18
CA GLN A 28 6.24 29.40 -60.15
C GLN A 28 7.26 29.46 -58.96
N ARG A 29 7.70 30.64 -58.52
CA ARG A 29 9.02 30.94 -57.88
C ARG A 29 8.87 32.06 -56.81
N LEU A 30 9.77 32.40 -55.86
CA LEU A 30 11.03 31.92 -55.21
C LEU A 30 11.41 33.01 -54.14
N PRO A 31 12.56 33.01 -53.38
CA PRO A 31 13.54 31.97 -53.01
C PRO A 31 13.98 31.93 -51.51
N GLY A 32 14.46 30.76 -51.04
CA GLY A 32 15.50 30.63 -49.97
C GLY A 32 15.04 30.72 -48.51
N ARG A 33 15.79 30.20 -47.51
CA ARG A 33 17.12 29.52 -47.55
C ARG A 33 17.14 28.22 -46.71
N LEU A 34 18.16 27.40 -46.94
CA LEU A 34 18.54 26.19 -46.18
C LEU A 34 19.25 26.60 -44.85
N HIS A 35 19.32 25.78 -43.79
CA HIS A 35 20.03 24.49 -43.75
C HIS A 35 19.57 23.51 -42.65
N ARG A 36 19.83 22.20 -42.89
CA ARG A 36 19.97 21.16 -41.87
C ARG A 36 21.47 20.95 -41.55
N ARG A 37 21.84 20.62 -40.29
CA ARG A 37 22.40 19.30 -39.90
C ARG A 37 23.04 19.24 -38.49
N ALA A 38 22.75 18.11 -37.83
CA ALA A 38 23.68 17.17 -37.16
C ALA A 38 24.39 17.52 -35.82
N GLU A 39 24.12 16.63 -34.85
CA GLU A 39 25.07 15.89 -34.01
C GLU A 39 25.85 16.60 -32.88
N ALA A 40 26.15 15.83 -31.83
CA ALA A 40 26.59 16.31 -30.52
C ALA A 40 28.10 16.18 -30.29
N VAL A 41 28.66 17.06 -29.46
CA VAL A 41 30.03 16.94 -28.90
C VAL A 41 30.04 17.45 -27.45
N LEU A 42 30.60 16.65 -26.54
CA LEU A 42 30.87 17.02 -25.14
C LEU A 42 32.00 18.06 -25.04
N ALA A 43 31.87 19.06 -24.15
CA ALA A 43 32.96 19.97 -23.80
C ALA A 43 32.95 20.40 -22.33
N VAL A 44 34.05 20.15 -21.62
CA VAL A 44 34.31 20.58 -20.23
C VAL A 44 34.97 21.97 -20.23
N PRO A 45 34.57 22.91 -19.37
CA PRO A 45 35.31 24.15 -19.15
C PRO A 45 36.54 23.92 -18.24
N ARG A 46 37.67 24.54 -18.57
CA ARG A 46 38.87 24.64 -17.73
C ARG A 46 39.49 26.04 -17.86
N ASP A 47 40.11 26.51 -16.79
CA ASP A 47 40.67 27.86 -16.66
C ASP A 47 41.73 28.26 -17.72
N PRO A 48 41.73 29.55 -18.06
CA PRO A 48 42.93 30.37 -18.21
C PRO A 48 42.98 31.51 -17.15
N GLY A 49 44.11 31.90 -16.56
CA GLY A 49 45.47 31.36 -16.70
C GLY A 49 46.56 32.43 -16.51
N GLY A 50 47.26 32.43 -15.38
CA GLY A 50 48.50 33.19 -15.14
C GLY A 50 48.35 34.57 -14.46
N GLY A 51 49.37 35.07 -13.75
CA GLY A 51 50.64 34.43 -13.42
C GLY A 51 51.65 35.33 -12.68
N GLY A 52 52.75 34.71 -12.20
CA GLY A 52 53.86 35.36 -11.49
C GLY A 52 53.70 35.41 -9.96
N GLY A 53 54.75 35.33 -9.14
CA GLY A 53 56.15 35.01 -9.47
C GLY A 53 57.15 35.55 -8.44
N GLY A 54 57.73 34.70 -7.58
CA GLY A 54 58.85 35.10 -6.71
C GLY A 54 59.01 34.26 -5.43
N ARG A 55 60.25 33.80 -5.17
CA ARG A 55 60.76 33.41 -3.83
C ARG A 55 61.71 34.52 -3.36
N PRO A 56 61.84 34.82 -2.05
CA PRO A 56 62.92 34.16 -1.30
C PRO A 56 62.70 33.94 0.23
N GLN A 57 63.38 32.90 0.73
CA GLN A 57 64.15 32.80 1.99
C GLN A 57 63.65 33.35 3.36
N HIS A 58 63.77 32.47 4.36
CA HIS A 58 64.21 32.70 5.76
C HIS A 58 63.67 33.90 6.58
N ARG A 59 62.86 33.59 7.60
CA ARG A 59 63.38 33.48 9.00
C ARG A 59 62.35 32.93 9.99
N ALA A 60 62.87 32.29 11.04
CA ALA A 60 62.18 32.12 12.31
C ALA A 60 62.96 32.89 13.40
N VAL A 61 62.26 33.55 14.33
CA VAL A 61 62.83 34.07 15.58
C VAL A 61 61.77 33.92 16.68
N ALA A 62 62.15 33.30 17.79
CA ALA A 62 61.39 33.29 19.04
C ALA A 62 62.18 34.01 20.14
N ARG A 63 61.51 34.42 21.23
CA ARG A 63 62.14 34.73 22.53
C ARG A 63 61.07 34.82 23.63
N GLY A 64 61.25 34.07 24.70
CA GLY A 64 60.74 34.42 26.04
C GLY A 64 61.88 35.03 26.88
N PRO A 65 61.73 35.06 28.21
CA PRO A 65 62.89 34.79 29.07
C PRO A 65 62.60 33.76 30.17
N CYS A 66 63.68 33.22 30.77
CA CYS A 66 63.65 32.19 31.81
C CYS A 66 63.91 32.79 33.21
N LEU A 67 63.75 31.99 34.29
CA LEU A 67 64.85 31.51 35.17
C LEU A 67 64.39 30.94 36.55
N ARG A 68 64.93 29.75 36.89
CA ARG A 68 65.38 29.24 38.22
C ARG A 68 64.42 29.14 39.44
N GLY A 69 64.45 27.97 40.12
CA GLY A 69 64.26 27.90 41.59
C GLY A 69 63.79 26.56 42.19
N ASP A 70 64.71 25.69 42.61
CA ASP A 70 64.53 24.77 43.77
C ASP A 70 64.81 25.56 45.07
N PRO A 71 64.42 25.16 46.32
CA PRO A 71 64.21 23.77 46.79
C PRO A 71 62.99 23.51 47.73
N GLY A 72 62.79 22.25 48.17
CA GLY A 72 61.97 21.89 49.35
C GLY A 72 62.62 22.28 50.71
N PRO A 73 61.98 22.06 51.89
CA PRO A 73 61.92 20.69 52.47
C PRO A 73 60.84 20.41 53.59
N ARG A 74 60.92 19.21 54.24
CA ARG A 74 60.39 18.81 55.60
C ARG A 74 58.87 18.54 55.75
N ARG A 75 58.38 17.81 56.79
CA ARG A 75 58.78 16.52 57.46
C ARG A 75 57.76 16.17 58.58
N GLY A 76 57.51 14.87 58.85
CA GLY A 76 56.69 14.35 59.98
C GLY A 76 55.34 13.79 59.51
N CYS A 77 54.87 12.56 59.76
CA CYS A 77 55.11 11.51 60.77
C CYS A 77 54.45 11.75 62.15
N TRP A 78 53.43 10.95 62.53
CA TRP A 78 53.56 9.85 63.53
C TRP A 78 52.23 9.07 63.75
N ARG A 79 52.34 7.73 63.76
CA ARG A 79 51.44 6.71 64.39
C ARG A 79 49.95 6.62 63.94
N ASP A 80 49.22 5.54 64.21
CA ASP A 80 49.54 4.30 64.99
C ASP A 80 49.23 3.01 64.19
N GLY A 81 49.36 1.79 64.76
CA GLY A 81 48.93 0.57 64.06
C GLY A 81 49.18 -0.79 64.73
N ARG A 82 49.09 -1.86 63.90
CA ARG A 82 49.23 -3.33 64.16
C ARG A 82 47.94 -4.14 64.46
N ARG A 83 47.55 -4.96 63.45
CA ARG A 83 47.21 -6.42 63.49
C ARG A 83 46.02 -6.90 64.35
N PRO A 84 45.31 -8.01 63.99
CA PRO A 84 45.92 -9.32 63.68
C PRO A 84 45.32 -10.18 62.54
N ASP A 85 46.02 -11.28 62.25
CA ASP A 85 45.63 -12.49 61.51
C ASP A 85 45.10 -13.58 62.51
N PRO A 86 44.82 -14.87 62.17
CA PRO A 86 44.58 -15.56 60.89
C PRO A 86 43.34 -16.53 60.91
N LEU A 87 43.17 -17.39 59.87
CA LEU A 87 42.63 -18.80 59.80
C LEU A 87 42.07 -19.05 58.37
N GLN A 88 42.59 -19.97 57.52
CA GLN A 88 42.44 -21.45 57.46
C GLN A 88 40.98 -21.93 57.24
N ALA A 89 40.65 -22.89 56.34
CA ALA A 89 41.38 -23.73 55.36
C ALA A 89 40.36 -24.28 54.29
N GLY A 90 40.69 -25.01 53.20
CA GLY A 90 41.95 -25.49 52.60
C GLY A 90 41.70 -26.60 51.52
N GLY A 91 42.77 -27.08 50.86
CA GLY A 91 42.76 -28.17 49.85
C GLY A 91 42.46 -27.71 48.40
N VAL A 92 42.96 -28.33 47.32
CA VAL A 92 43.76 -29.57 47.12
C VAL A 92 44.95 -29.30 46.15
N HIS A 93 45.81 -30.29 45.91
CA HIS A 93 47.19 -30.20 45.40
C HIS A 93 47.43 -29.75 43.94
N ALA A 94 48.69 -29.37 43.70
CA ALA A 94 49.39 -29.19 42.42
C ALA A 94 49.50 -30.53 41.62
N LEU A 95 50.15 -30.65 40.44
CA LEU A 95 51.37 -29.99 39.95
C LEU A 95 51.55 -30.23 38.43
N GLY A 96 52.03 -29.25 37.67
CA GLY A 96 52.33 -29.43 36.24
C GLY A 96 52.95 -28.20 35.57
N VAL A 97 54.28 -28.10 35.54
CA VAL A 97 54.99 -27.01 34.86
C VAL A 97 55.48 -27.46 33.48
N LEU A 98 55.13 -26.71 32.45
CA LEU A 98 55.97 -26.57 31.25
C LEU A 98 56.00 -25.12 30.77
N ARG A 99 57.02 -24.77 29.99
CA ARG A 99 57.42 -23.41 29.64
C ARG A 99 57.36 -23.20 28.12
N ARG A 100 57.09 -21.94 27.73
CA ARG A 100 57.56 -21.29 26.49
C ARG A 100 56.99 -21.85 25.15
N ASP A 101 57.02 -21.12 24.04
CA ASP A 101 57.40 -19.71 23.86
C ASP A 101 56.52 -18.94 22.87
N ARG A 102 56.69 -17.63 22.98
CA ARG A 102 56.28 -16.49 22.17
C ARG A 102 56.41 -16.64 20.64
N GLY A 103 55.53 -15.94 19.91
CA GLY A 103 55.72 -15.54 18.51
C GLY A 103 54.61 -14.58 18.05
N ARG A 104 54.96 -13.41 17.53
CA ARG A 104 54.05 -12.36 17.00
C ARG A 104 54.66 -11.78 15.72
N ALA A 105 53.81 -11.30 14.80
CA ALA A 105 54.06 -10.16 13.90
C ALA A 105 55.13 -10.35 12.78
N ASP A 106 55.08 -9.72 11.59
CA ASP A 106 54.00 -8.95 10.93
C ASP A 106 54.29 -8.68 9.43
N VAL A 107 53.30 -8.12 8.71
CA VAL A 107 53.43 -7.11 7.63
C VAL A 107 53.86 -7.48 6.16
N LEU A 108 52.87 -7.33 5.26
CA LEU A 108 52.82 -6.76 3.87
C LEU A 108 53.70 -7.29 2.69
N GLY A 109 53.07 -7.42 1.50
CA GLY A 109 53.76 -7.85 0.26
C GLY A 109 53.06 -7.72 -1.13
N GLN A 110 52.14 -6.77 -1.34
CA GLN A 110 51.61 -6.27 -2.66
C GLN A 110 50.91 -7.19 -3.70
N ARG A 111 49.92 -6.53 -4.36
CA ARG A 111 49.00 -6.85 -5.49
C ARG A 111 49.67 -7.25 -6.85
N PRO A 112 48.93 -7.48 -7.96
CA PRO A 112 47.73 -8.32 -8.21
C PRO A 112 47.82 -9.14 -9.54
N HIS A 113 46.78 -9.92 -9.90
CA HIS A 113 46.52 -10.34 -11.29
C HIS A 113 45.02 -10.25 -11.64
N LEU A 114 44.67 -10.24 -12.93
CA LEU A 114 43.38 -9.80 -13.47
C LEU A 114 42.92 -10.68 -14.66
N ALA A 115 41.59 -10.76 -14.85
CA ALA A 115 40.84 -11.26 -16.00
C ALA A 115 40.87 -12.78 -16.32
N GLY A 116 39.68 -13.32 -16.66
CA GLY A 116 39.46 -14.71 -17.06
C GLY A 116 37.97 -15.04 -17.19
N VAL A 117 37.31 -14.56 -18.24
CA VAL A 117 35.86 -14.76 -18.50
C VAL A 117 35.59 -16.14 -19.13
N VAL A 118 34.64 -16.91 -18.57
CA VAL A 118 34.09 -18.13 -19.21
C VAL A 118 32.62 -18.34 -18.85
N GLN A 119 31.74 -18.28 -19.87
CA GLN A 119 30.43 -18.94 -19.96
C GLN A 119 30.04 -19.02 -21.47
N PRO A 120 29.12 -19.90 -21.88
CA PRO A 120 28.89 -21.28 -21.43
C PRO A 120 29.21 -22.26 -22.60
N ALA A 121 28.72 -23.51 -22.53
CA ALA A 121 28.79 -24.46 -23.66
C ALA A 121 27.50 -25.27 -23.78
N ASP A 122 27.00 -25.43 -25.00
CA ASP A 122 25.69 -26.05 -25.30
C ASP A 122 25.63 -27.56 -25.03
N VAL A 123 24.45 -28.05 -24.65
CA VAL A 123 24.11 -29.49 -24.66
C VAL A 123 22.79 -29.71 -25.39
N GLY A 124 22.88 -30.07 -26.68
CA GLY A 124 21.74 -30.43 -27.51
C GLY A 124 21.18 -31.84 -27.22
N ALA A 125 19.88 -32.03 -27.44
CA ALA A 125 19.15 -33.25 -27.10
C ALA A 125 19.45 -34.47 -28.00
N VAL A 126 19.19 -35.68 -27.49
CA VAL A 126 19.24 -36.94 -28.28
C VAL A 126 17.95 -37.74 -28.12
N HIS A 127 17.17 -37.80 -29.20
CA HIS A 127 16.01 -38.69 -29.37
C HIS A 127 16.46 -40.13 -29.67
N ARG A 128 15.76 -41.16 -29.15
CA ARG A 128 15.63 -42.49 -29.79
C ARG A 128 14.24 -43.11 -29.58
N HIS A 129 13.74 -43.75 -30.64
CA HIS A 129 12.39 -44.33 -30.72
C HIS A 129 12.36 -45.86 -30.50
N ARG A 130 11.14 -46.39 -30.31
CA ARG A 130 10.79 -47.79 -30.03
C ARG A 130 11.17 -48.81 -31.12
N ALA A 131 11.52 -50.04 -30.72
CA ALA A 131 11.14 -51.33 -31.34
C ALA A 131 11.67 -52.52 -30.50
N ASP A 132 11.13 -53.76 -30.50
CA ASP A 132 9.77 -54.31 -30.68
C ASP A 132 9.78 -55.83 -30.28
N ARG A 133 8.63 -56.42 -29.88
CA ARG A 133 8.34 -57.90 -29.77
C ARG A 133 9.10 -58.72 -28.67
N ARG A 134 8.62 -59.89 -28.17
CA ARG A 134 7.50 -60.80 -28.55
C ARG A 134 7.10 -61.83 -27.44
N ARG A 135 5.80 -62.21 -27.38
CA ARG A 135 5.19 -63.45 -26.75
C ARG A 135 5.31 -63.54 -25.21
N ARG A 136 4.45 -64.19 -24.41
CA ARG A 136 3.18 -65.01 -24.52
C ARG A 136 2.47 -64.87 -23.13
N HIS A 137 1.24 -65.28 -22.80
CA HIS A 137 0.11 -66.06 -23.35
C HIS A 137 -1.22 -65.44 -22.73
N GLY A 138 -2.44 -65.98 -22.81
CA GLY A 138 -2.89 -67.18 -23.52
C GLY A 138 -4.37 -67.60 -23.51
N GLU A 139 -5.14 -67.42 -22.43
CA GLU A 139 -6.41 -68.16 -22.21
C GLU A 139 -7.70 -67.32 -22.42
N ARG A 140 -8.84 -68.01 -22.61
CA ARG A 140 -10.18 -67.44 -22.82
C ARG A 140 -11.31 -68.44 -22.50
N HIS A 141 -12.53 -67.91 -22.42
CA HIS A 141 -13.87 -68.52 -22.34
C HIS A 141 -14.57 -68.49 -20.97
N ASP A 142 -15.90 -68.28 -20.86
CA ASP A 142 -16.94 -67.47 -21.57
C ASP A 142 -18.33 -67.90 -21.03
N HIS A 143 -19.43 -67.14 -20.95
CA HIS A 143 -19.75 -65.72 -21.18
C HIS A 143 -20.62 -65.20 -19.99
N GLY A 144 -20.97 -63.91 -19.93
CA GLY A 144 -22.07 -63.44 -19.04
C GLY A 144 -22.39 -61.94 -19.07
N CYS A 145 -23.67 -61.61 -19.30
CA CYS A 145 -24.30 -60.27 -19.22
C CYS A 145 -23.81 -59.18 -20.21
N ALA A 146 -24.69 -58.18 -20.45
CA ALA A 146 -24.59 -57.27 -21.60
C ALA A 146 -24.43 -55.79 -21.19
N ALA A 147 -23.78 -55.00 -22.04
CA ALA A 147 -23.61 -53.57 -21.87
C ALA A 147 -24.76 -52.77 -22.54
N HIS A 148 -25.14 -51.65 -21.93
CA HIS A 148 -26.10 -50.70 -22.49
C HIS A 148 -25.49 -49.85 -23.62
N ARG A 149 -26.36 -49.18 -24.39
CA ARG A 149 -26.05 -48.29 -25.51
C ARG A 149 -26.77 -46.94 -25.35
N ASP A 150 -26.28 -45.95 -26.08
CA ASP A 150 -26.65 -44.54 -26.02
C ASP A 150 -28.03 -44.16 -26.63
N ALA A 151 -28.42 -42.90 -26.37
CA ALA A 151 -29.40 -42.07 -27.10
C ALA A 151 -30.91 -42.42 -26.94
N PRO A 152 -31.85 -41.52 -27.35
CA PRO A 152 -31.81 -40.06 -27.53
C PRO A 152 -32.99 -39.31 -26.82
N GLN A 153 -33.13 -38.00 -27.05
CA GLN A 153 -34.34 -37.22 -26.74
C GLN A 153 -35.56 -37.61 -27.62
N VAL A 154 -36.81 -37.56 -27.10
CA VAL A 154 -38.04 -37.12 -27.85
C VAL A 154 -39.26 -36.88 -26.89
N ARG A 155 -39.93 -35.74 -27.12
CA ARG A 155 -41.30 -35.24 -26.78
C ARG A 155 -42.33 -36.04 -25.92
N GLN A 156 -43.02 -35.26 -25.06
CA GLN A 156 -44.50 -35.03 -24.93
C GLN A 156 -45.36 -35.59 -23.75
N ARG A 157 -46.22 -34.68 -23.23
CA ARG A 157 -47.57 -34.82 -22.58
C ARG A 157 -47.74 -35.16 -21.08
N ALA A 158 -47.77 -34.08 -20.28
CA ALA A 158 -48.97 -33.55 -19.58
C ALA A 158 -49.82 -34.42 -18.62
N ALA A 159 -49.60 -34.19 -17.32
CA ALA A 159 -50.59 -33.94 -16.25
C ALA A 159 -49.84 -33.08 -15.17
N GLY A 160 -50.39 -32.19 -14.36
CA GLY A 160 -51.78 -31.92 -14.00
C GLY A 160 -51.90 -31.81 -12.47
N VAL A 161 -52.21 -30.59 -11.98
CA VAL A 161 -52.80 -30.20 -10.67
C VAL A 161 -51.84 -29.78 -9.52
N PRO A 162 -52.07 -28.66 -8.80
CA PRO A 162 -52.71 -27.37 -9.14
C PRO A 162 -51.79 -26.15 -8.81
N ALA A 163 -52.28 -24.92 -8.98
CA ALA A 163 -51.66 -23.72 -8.41
C ALA A 163 -52.34 -23.29 -7.09
N LEU A 164 -51.57 -22.69 -6.17
CA LEU A 164 -52.07 -22.00 -4.97
C LEU A 164 -51.55 -20.54 -4.96
N PRO A 165 -52.37 -19.55 -4.59
CA PRO A 165 -51.98 -18.14 -4.65
C PRO A 165 -51.19 -17.71 -3.41
N VAL A 166 -50.11 -16.94 -3.63
CA VAL A 166 -49.47 -16.15 -2.56
C VAL A 166 -50.33 -14.91 -2.33
N GLN A 167 -50.81 -14.71 -1.09
CA GLN A 167 -51.71 -13.61 -0.74
C GLN A 167 -51.01 -12.61 0.18
N LEU A 168 -50.70 -11.42 -0.35
CA LEU A 168 -50.11 -10.32 0.41
C LEU A 168 -51.05 -9.87 1.53
N GLY A 169 -50.51 -9.71 2.75
CA GLY A 169 -51.27 -9.30 3.93
C GLY A 169 -50.41 -8.52 4.93
N GLN A 170 -50.62 -7.21 5.00
CA GLN A 170 -49.94 -6.31 5.94
C GLN A 170 -50.33 -6.62 7.40
N ARG A 171 -49.39 -6.46 8.34
CA ARG A 171 -49.70 -6.11 9.75
C ARG A 171 -48.50 -5.56 10.51
N ALA A 172 -48.76 -4.52 11.29
CA ALA A 172 -47.86 -3.88 12.24
C ALA A 172 -48.45 -4.02 13.68
N PRO A 173 -47.75 -3.59 14.76
CA PRO A 173 -47.57 -4.46 15.94
C PRO A 173 -48.57 -4.25 17.08
N GLN A 174 -48.52 -5.15 18.07
CA GLN A 174 -49.13 -4.96 19.39
C GLN A 174 -48.15 -5.33 20.53
N HIS A 175 -48.21 -4.59 21.63
CA HIS A 175 -47.30 -4.72 22.77
C HIS A 175 -47.65 -5.91 23.68
N LEU A 176 -46.63 -6.51 24.31
CA LEU A 176 -46.79 -7.22 25.58
C LEU A 176 -46.08 -6.49 26.73
N ARG A 177 -46.75 -6.39 27.89
CA ARG A 177 -46.16 -5.96 29.16
C ARG A 177 -45.85 -7.20 30.01
N VAL A 178 -44.62 -7.33 30.49
CA VAL A 178 -44.27 -8.29 31.55
C VAL A 178 -44.40 -7.60 32.91
N ARG A 179 -44.90 -8.31 33.93
CA ARG A 179 -45.07 -7.81 35.31
C ARG A 179 -44.45 -8.82 36.29
N ALA A 180 -43.55 -8.35 37.16
CA ALA A 180 -42.78 -9.21 38.06
C ALA A 180 -43.61 -9.78 39.23
N GLY A 181 -43.24 -10.97 39.73
CA GLY A 181 -44.11 -11.74 40.65
C GLY A 181 -43.46 -12.82 41.54
N GLY A 182 -42.28 -12.56 42.13
CA GLY A 182 -41.85 -13.06 43.45
C GLY A 182 -41.77 -14.57 43.79
N LEU A 183 -40.59 -14.98 44.30
CA LEU A 183 -40.40 -16.13 45.21
C LEU A 183 -39.48 -15.71 46.38
N ARG A 184 -39.50 -16.43 47.52
CA ARG A 184 -38.77 -16.06 48.76
C ARG A 184 -37.84 -17.17 49.30
N ARG A 185 -36.88 -16.70 50.11
CA ARG A 185 -35.74 -17.38 50.77
C ARG A 185 -36.03 -18.70 51.52
N ALA A 186 -34.95 -19.46 51.73
CA ALA A 186 -34.64 -20.17 52.97
C ALA A 186 -33.22 -19.78 53.48
N ASP A 187 -32.88 -20.04 54.75
CA ASP A 187 -31.68 -19.51 55.43
C ASP A 187 -30.60 -20.56 55.76
N ARG A 188 -29.31 -20.14 55.84
CA ARG A 188 -28.49 -20.17 57.08
C ARG A 188 -27.09 -19.52 56.92
N ARG A 189 -26.37 -19.36 58.05
CA ARG A 189 -25.13 -18.56 58.22
C ARG A 189 -23.90 -19.41 58.57
N VAL A 190 -22.70 -18.95 58.19
CA VAL A 190 -21.48 -18.93 59.05
C VAL A 190 -20.64 -17.64 58.71
N PRO A 191 -19.43 -17.32 59.28
CA PRO A 191 -19.22 -15.99 59.88
C PRO A 191 -18.15 -15.10 59.19
N ALA A 192 -17.95 -13.89 59.73
CA ALA A 192 -17.00 -12.88 59.24
C ALA A 192 -15.89 -12.55 60.26
N LEU A 193 -14.71 -12.10 59.77
CA LEU A 193 -13.60 -11.37 60.43
C LEU A 193 -12.53 -11.15 59.31
N ARG A 194 -11.69 -10.10 59.23
CA ARG A 194 -11.58 -8.79 59.91
C ARG A 194 -10.71 -7.87 59.02
N ALA A 195 -10.95 -6.55 59.00
CA ALA A 195 -10.15 -5.59 58.21
C ALA A 195 -9.55 -4.44 59.05
N PRO A 196 -8.35 -3.89 58.72
CA PRO A 196 -7.77 -2.71 59.39
C PRO A 196 -7.57 -1.47 58.48
N ARG A 197 -8.51 -0.52 58.60
CA ARG A 197 -8.34 0.95 58.67
C ARG A 197 -7.19 1.71 57.91
N THR A 198 -7.62 2.45 56.89
CA THR A 198 -7.52 3.95 56.73
C THR A 198 -6.21 4.73 56.97
N LEU A 199 -5.75 5.41 55.91
CA LEU A 199 -5.20 6.79 55.84
C LEU A 199 -5.66 7.33 54.45
N ARG A 200 -6.31 8.49 54.24
CA ARG A 200 -6.18 9.89 54.68
C ARG A 200 -5.58 10.74 53.54
N ASP A 201 -6.41 11.60 52.95
CA ASP A 201 -6.11 12.36 51.73
C ASP A 201 -5.02 13.42 51.89
N LEU A 202 -4.24 13.62 50.81
CA LEU A 202 -3.35 14.76 50.61
C LEU A 202 -3.43 15.20 49.13
N ALA A 203 -3.68 16.48 48.90
CA ALA A 203 -3.72 17.08 47.56
C ALA A 203 -2.33 17.58 47.13
N PRO A 204 -2.00 17.52 45.82
CA PRO A 204 -0.79 18.15 45.29
C PRO A 204 -0.96 19.68 45.16
N ARG A 205 0.12 20.43 45.40
CA ARG A 205 0.28 21.83 44.98
C ARG A 205 1.48 21.95 44.04
N PRO A 206 1.39 22.67 42.90
CA PRO A 206 2.49 22.81 41.96
C PRO A 206 3.39 24.04 42.22
N HIS A 207 4.69 23.87 42.00
CA HIS A 207 5.80 24.83 42.06
C HIS A 207 6.99 24.21 41.28
N LEU A 208 8.01 24.88 40.71
CA LEU A 208 8.38 26.26 40.33
C LEU A 208 9.74 26.13 39.55
N LEU A 209 10.27 26.99 38.67
CA LEU A 209 10.07 28.39 38.20
C LEU A 209 10.42 28.45 36.68
N GLU A 210 9.95 29.50 35.97
CA GLU A 210 10.58 30.15 34.77
C GLU A 210 10.78 29.31 33.47
N GLU A 211 10.72 29.87 32.25
CA GLU A 211 11.07 31.23 31.76
C GLU A 211 9.94 32.06 31.08
N LEU A 212 10.27 33.32 30.74
CA LEU A 212 9.44 34.35 30.06
C LEU A 212 9.91 34.56 28.58
N PRO A 213 9.31 35.45 27.72
CA PRO A 213 8.30 36.49 27.98
C PRO A 213 7.10 36.60 27.00
N LEU A 214 6.06 37.35 27.41
CA LEU A 214 5.22 38.16 26.50
C LEU A 214 4.68 39.41 27.23
N LEU A 215 4.41 40.50 26.50
CA LEU A 215 4.11 41.83 27.05
C LEU A 215 2.61 42.19 26.99
N LEU A 216 2.14 42.92 28.02
CA LEU A 216 1.23 44.11 28.02
C LEU A 216 -0.03 44.12 27.09
N LEU A 217 -1.21 44.69 27.40
CA LEU A 217 -1.88 45.43 28.51
C LEU A 217 -3.41 45.46 28.15
N ARG A 218 -4.42 45.85 28.95
CA ARG A 218 -4.51 46.55 30.25
C ARG A 218 -5.68 46.01 31.10
N ARG A 219 -6.64 46.85 31.51
CA ARG A 219 -7.94 46.55 32.16
C ARG A 219 -8.93 47.69 31.88
N GLY A 220 -10.25 47.40 31.86
CA GLY A 220 -11.32 48.40 31.90
C GLY A 220 -12.70 47.80 32.29
N ARG A 221 -13.28 48.26 33.40
CA ARG A 221 -14.63 47.96 33.98
C ARG A 221 -15.12 49.27 34.65
N PRO A 222 -16.38 49.42 35.14
CA PRO A 222 -17.62 48.62 35.01
C PRO A 222 -18.79 49.47 34.39
N THR A 223 -20.10 49.14 34.37
CA THR A 223 -21.10 49.16 35.49
C THR A 223 -22.50 48.61 35.12
N GLN A 224 -23.21 48.09 36.15
CA GLN A 224 -24.68 48.09 36.46
C GLN A 224 -25.79 47.82 35.40
N GLY A 225 -26.88 47.14 35.84
CA GLY A 225 -28.24 47.31 35.27
C GLY A 225 -29.15 46.05 35.22
N LYS A 226 -30.26 46.05 35.98
CA LYS A 226 -31.36 45.03 36.02
C LYS A 226 -32.68 45.77 36.34
N PRO A 227 -33.91 45.19 36.27
CA PRO A 227 -34.41 43.98 35.57
C PRO A 227 -35.85 44.14 34.92
N GLY A 228 -36.35 43.07 34.26
CA GLY A 228 -37.80 42.79 34.06
C GLY A 228 -38.47 43.33 32.77
N GLY A 229 -39.63 42.83 32.30
CA GLY A 229 -40.39 41.63 32.70
C GLY A 229 -41.85 41.59 32.19
N THR A 230 -42.44 40.38 32.08
CA THR A 230 -43.90 40.06 31.97
C THR A 230 -44.58 39.94 30.58
N VAL A 231 -44.83 38.69 30.21
CA VAL A 231 -45.94 38.07 29.44
C VAL A 231 -47.19 38.91 29.10
N ILE A 232 -47.64 38.87 27.83
CA ILE A 232 -49.08 38.87 27.43
C ILE A 232 -49.34 37.76 26.35
N ARG A 233 -50.62 37.40 26.17
CA ARG A 233 -51.16 36.20 25.50
C ARG A 233 -51.97 36.53 24.23
N ARG A 234 -52.06 35.56 23.29
CA ARG A 234 -53.15 35.35 22.28
C ARG A 234 -53.24 36.42 21.17
N SER A 235 -53.62 36.10 19.93
CA SER A 235 -54.82 35.33 19.53
C SER A 235 -54.62 34.39 18.32
N ARG A 236 -55.72 33.76 17.86
CA ARG A 236 -55.83 32.88 16.68
C ARG A 236 -56.86 33.47 15.71
N SER A 237 -56.64 33.32 14.40
CA SER A 237 -57.73 33.20 13.41
C SER A 237 -57.20 32.67 12.08
N LEU A 238 -57.82 31.61 11.54
CA LEU A 238 -57.63 31.18 10.15
C LEU A 238 -58.55 32.00 9.24
N GLY A 239 -58.19 32.12 7.96
CA GLY A 239 -59.04 32.58 6.86
C GLY A 239 -58.45 32.09 5.55
N ALA A 240 -59.28 31.61 4.63
CA ALA A 240 -58.86 30.97 3.38
C ALA A 240 -59.73 31.44 2.19
N LEU A 241 -59.49 30.83 1.01
CA LEU A 241 -60.05 31.12 -0.33
C LEU A 241 -59.43 32.34 -1.05
N ALA A 242 -59.46 32.43 -2.39
CA ALA A 242 -59.43 31.43 -3.49
C ALA A 242 -59.37 32.15 -4.86
N THR A 243 -58.98 31.42 -5.92
CA THR A 243 -59.28 31.65 -7.36
C THR A 243 -58.95 33.00 -8.02
N ALA A 244 -58.06 32.96 -9.03
CA ALA A 244 -58.33 33.43 -10.40
C ALA A 244 -57.36 32.76 -11.40
N LEU A 245 -57.82 32.51 -12.64
CA LEU A 245 -56.98 32.05 -13.76
C LEU A 245 -56.63 33.22 -14.67
N THR A 246 -55.42 33.20 -15.25
CA THR A 246 -55.18 33.66 -16.62
C THR A 246 -54.13 32.78 -17.30
N LEU A 247 -54.55 32.07 -18.35
CA LEU A 247 -53.65 31.43 -19.31
C LEU A 247 -53.44 32.40 -20.48
N THR A 248 -52.19 32.58 -20.92
CA THR A 248 -51.87 33.18 -22.22
C THR A 248 -50.76 32.37 -22.88
N LEU A 249 -51.00 31.95 -24.12
CA LEU A 249 -50.14 31.06 -24.89
C LEU A 249 -49.15 31.84 -25.76
N ALA A 250 -47.95 31.28 -25.88
CA ALA A 250 -47.04 31.34 -27.02
C ALA A 250 -46.87 32.67 -27.79
N VAL A 251 -45.71 33.28 -27.61
CA VAL A 251 -44.96 33.86 -28.73
C VAL A 251 -43.69 33.01 -28.92
N SER A 252 -43.53 32.40 -30.08
CA SER A 252 -42.29 31.70 -30.45
C SER A 252 -41.21 32.72 -30.80
N GLY A 253 -40.35 33.05 -29.85
CA GLY A 253 -39.10 33.77 -30.11
C GLY A 253 -37.97 32.77 -30.28
N CYS A 254 -37.38 32.70 -31.48
CA CYS A 254 -36.14 31.95 -31.69
C CYS A 254 -34.94 32.75 -31.17
N GLY A 255 -34.77 32.78 -29.84
CA GLY A 255 -33.48 33.04 -29.23
C GLY A 255 -32.60 31.82 -29.46
N ARG A 256 -31.64 31.93 -30.38
CA ARG A 256 -30.59 30.93 -30.58
C ARG A 256 -29.33 31.47 -29.92
N ASP A 257 -29.32 31.38 -28.61
CA ASP A 257 -28.10 31.45 -27.83
C ASP A 257 -27.52 30.03 -27.89
N ASP A 258 -26.43 29.86 -28.64
CA ASP A 258 -25.73 28.56 -28.80
C ASP A 258 -24.86 28.24 -27.56
N ASP A 259 -25.34 28.59 -26.36
CA ASP A 259 -24.74 28.23 -25.06
C ASP A 259 -25.08 26.77 -24.73
N SER A 260 -24.69 25.86 -25.62
CA SER A 260 -24.54 24.45 -25.31
C SER A 260 -23.17 24.22 -24.67
N SER A 261 -22.94 24.83 -23.51
CA SER A 261 -22.02 24.21 -22.56
C SER A 261 -22.64 22.88 -22.15
N ALA A 262 -22.06 21.79 -22.67
CA ALA A 262 -22.20 20.51 -21.98
C ALA A 262 -21.72 20.76 -20.54
N GLY A 263 -22.55 20.41 -19.55
CA GLY A 263 -22.21 20.68 -18.16
C GLY A 263 -20.88 19.99 -17.84
N SER A 264 -19.86 20.79 -17.49
CA SER A 264 -18.55 20.28 -17.11
C SER A 264 -18.72 19.22 -16.03
N ALA A 265 -17.93 18.16 -16.10
CA ALA A 265 -18.02 17.06 -15.15
C ALA A 265 -17.79 17.59 -13.72
N PRO A 266 -18.44 16.99 -12.69
CA PRO A 266 -18.16 17.32 -11.29
C PRO A 266 -16.64 17.31 -11.03
N GLY A 267 -16.14 18.35 -10.37
CA GLY A 267 -14.70 18.55 -10.16
C GLY A 267 -13.87 18.92 -11.40
N VAL A 268 -14.48 19.33 -12.51
CA VAL A 268 -13.78 19.91 -13.67
C VAL A 268 -14.31 21.32 -13.93
N THR A 269 -13.42 22.30 -14.11
CA THR A 269 -13.77 23.71 -14.32
C THR A 269 -12.85 24.41 -15.32
N ASP A 270 -13.37 25.44 -15.99
CA ASP A 270 -12.60 26.34 -16.85
C ASP A 270 -11.78 27.37 -16.03
N GLU A 271 -12.00 27.46 -14.72
CA GLU A 271 -11.20 28.30 -13.82
C GLU A 271 -9.88 27.59 -13.46
N ALA A 272 -8.76 28.34 -13.44
CA ALA A 272 -7.45 27.81 -13.09
C ALA A 272 -7.39 27.26 -11.65
N CYS A 273 -6.53 26.27 -11.43
CA CYS A 273 -6.36 25.66 -10.11
C CYS A 273 -5.87 26.68 -9.05
N PRO A 274 -6.17 26.45 -7.76
CA PRO A 274 -5.48 27.14 -6.67
C PRO A 274 -3.96 26.98 -6.81
N ASP A 275 -3.23 28.09 -6.83
CA ASP A 275 -1.78 28.18 -7.05
C ASP A 275 -1.28 27.51 -8.37
N ALA A 276 -2.06 27.61 -9.46
CA ALA A 276 -1.72 27.09 -10.80
C ALA A 276 -0.39 27.62 -11.38
N VAL A 277 0.19 26.84 -12.31
CA VAL A 277 1.42 27.20 -13.04
C VAL A 277 1.10 28.07 -14.28
N ASP A 278 -0.02 27.82 -14.95
CA ASP A 278 -0.55 28.57 -16.08
C ASP A 278 -2.02 28.99 -15.85
N ASP A 279 -2.23 30.25 -15.49
CA ASP A 279 -3.54 30.90 -15.29
C ASP A 279 -4.51 30.79 -16.49
N SER A 280 -4.07 30.28 -17.65
CA SER A 280 -4.91 30.09 -18.84
C SER A 280 -5.50 28.67 -19.00
N LYS A 281 -5.16 27.74 -18.10
CA LYS A 281 -5.73 26.39 -18.04
C LYS A 281 -6.93 26.31 -17.10
N GLY A 282 -7.79 25.32 -17.33
CA GLY A 282 -8.80 24.91 -16.35
C GLY A 282 -8.22 24.04 -15.23
N CYS A 283 -9.07 23.59 -14.31
CA CYS A 283 -8.69 22.71 -13.20
C CYS A 283 -9.50 21.41 -13.15
N ILE A 284 -8.82 20.31 -12.84
CA ILE A 284 -9.40 19.00 -12.50
C ILE A 284 -9.08 18.69 -11.03
N TYR A 285 -10.11 18.56 -10.20
CA TYR A 285 -10.00 18.23 -8.79
C TYR A 285 -10.13 16.73 -8.54
N LEU A 286 -9.18 16.16 -7.80
CA LEU A 286 -9.23 14.77 -7.34
C LEU A 286 -9.26 14.73 -5.80
N GLY A 287 -10.14 13.89 -5.25
CA GLY A 287 -10.32 13.74 -3.81
C GLY A 287 -9.32 12.79 -3.16
N THR A 288 -8.94 13.05 -1.90
CA THR A 288 -8.09 12.17 -1.11
C THR A 288 -8.67 11.92 0.28
N LEU A 289 -9.03 10.66 0.54
CA LEU A 289 -9.55 10.16 1.81
C LEU A 289 -8.48 9.30 2.47
N THR A 290 -7.78 9.87 3.45
CA THR A 290 -6.54 9.29 3.98
C THR A 290 -6.52 9.30 5.51
N ASP A 291 -5.49 8.73 6.13
CA ASP A 291 -5.25 8.80 7.57
C ASP A 291 -4.07 9.73 7.86
N LEU A 292 -4.32 10.83 8.58
CA LEU A 292 -3.31 11.79 9.03
C LEU A 292 -3.16 11.83 10.56
N THR A 293 -4.00 11.11 11.33
CA THR A 293 -4.04 11.20 12.80
C THR A 293 -4.13 9.86 13.54
N GLY A 294 -4.54 8.79 12.87
CA GLY A 294 -4.69 7.44 13.39
C GLY A 294 -3.46 6.55 13.20
N VAL A 295 -3.70 5.23 13.18
CA VAL A 295 -2.64 4.19 13.22
C VAL A 295 -1.88 4.03 11.89
N PHE A 296 -2.47 4.42 10.76
CA PHE A 296 -1.85 4.39 9.44
C PHE A 296 -1.38 5.78 8.97
N LYS A 297 -1.36 6.80 9.85
CA LYS A 297 -0.70 8.11 9.60
C LYS A 297 0.68 7.98 8.93
N GLY A 298 1.50 7.04 9.40
CA GLY A 298 2.85 6.77 8.87
C GLY A 298 2.89 6.17 7.45
N VAL A 299 1.72 5.93 6.85
CA VAL A 299 1.48 5.54 5.46
C VAL A 299 0.74 6.67 4.73
N GLY A 300 -0.34 7.20 5.31
CA GLY A 300 -1.20 8.21 4.70
C GLY A 300 -0.50 9.52 4.38
N GLU A 301 0.30 10.07 5.31
CA GLU A 301 1.07 11.30 5.07
C GLU A 301 2.06 11.19 3.89
N PRO A 302 3.01 10.24 3.86
CA PRO A 302 3.96 10.13 2.75
C PRO A 302 3.29 9.76 1.42
N PHE A 303 2.26 8.92 1.41
CA PHE A 303 1.53 8.57 0.17
C PHE A 303 0.86 9.80 -0.45
N THR A 304 0.19 10.61 0.38
CA THR A 304 -0.45 11.87 -0.07
C THR A 304 0.59 12.86 -0.61
N ALA A 305 1.76 12.95 0.04
CA ALA A 305 2.86 13.79 -0.42
C ALA A 305 3.47 13.31 -1.75
N GLY A 306 3.53 11.99 -1.97
CA GLY A 306 3.97 11.39 -3.23
C GLY A 306 3.04 11.71 -4.38
N GLN A 307 1.72 11.56 -4.17
CA GLN A 307 0.72 11.97 -5.16
C GLN A 307 0.79 13.47 -5.48
N LYS A 308 0.95 14.33 -4.46
CA LYS A 308 1.12 15.77 -4.69
C LYS A 308 2.33 16.06 -5.58
N ALA A 309 3.50 15.52 -5.24
CA ALA A 309 4.74 15.78 -5.98
C ALA A 309 4.71 15.24 -7.42
N PHE A 310 3.97 14.16 -7.68
CA PHE A 310 3.68 13.70 -9.03
C PHE A 310 2.88 14.76 -9.81
N TRP A 311 1.74 15.21 -9.27
CA TRP A 311 0.87 16.16 -9.95
C TRP A 311 1.48 17.57 -10.08
N ASP A 312 2.26 18.01 -9.10
CA ASP A 312 3.08 19.22 -9.19
C ASP A 312 3.98 19.17 -10.44
N GLY A 313 4.74 18.08 -10.60
CA GLY A 313 5.64 17.88 -11.74
C GLY A 313 4.92 17.73 -13.09
N ILE A 314 3.68 17.23 -13.10
CA ILE A 314 2.83 17.19 -14.30
C ILE A 314 2.33 18.61 -14.66
N ASN A 315 1.87 19.39 -13.69
CA ASN A 315 1.43 20.77 -13.90
C ASN A 315 2.61 21.65 -14.37
N GLU A 316 3.79 21.54 -13.75
CA GLU A 316 5.04 22.18 -14.21
C GLU A 316 5.46 21.77 -15.64
N ALA A 317 5.14 20.53 -16.05
CA ALA A 317 5.37 20.06 -17.42
C ALA A 317 4.32 20.53 -18.45
N GLY A 318 3.29 21.27 -18.01
CA GLY A 318 2.22 21.79 -18.86
C GLY A 318 0.85 21.11 -18.66
N GLY A 319 0.64 20.40 -17.56
CA GLY A 319 -0.65 19.80 -17.19
C GLY A 319 -1.11 18.67 -18.13
N ILE A 320 -2.42 18.40 -18.14
CA ILE A 320 -3.05 17.39 -19.01
C ILE A 320 -4.07 18.08 -19.92
N GLY A 321 -3.85 18.05 -21.23
CA GLY A 321 -4.70 18.78 -22.20
C GLY A 321 -4.73 20.28 -21.91
N ASP A 322 -5.93 20.85 -21.80
CA ASP A 322 -6.16 22.26 -21.44
C ASP A 322 -6.32 22.48 -19.91
N TYR A 323 -5.99 21.48 -19.08
CA TYR A 323 -6.17 21.50 -17.62
C TYR A 323 -4.86 21.37 -16.83
N GLU A 324 -4.87 21.83 -15.58
CA GLU A 324 -4.00 21.38 -14.49
C GLU A 324 -4.79 20.49 -13.51
N VAL A 325 -4.10 19.70 -12.69
CA VAL A 325 -4.72 18.77 -11.73
C VAL A 325 -4.42 19.19 -10.29
N ASN A 326 -5.46 19.34 -9.48
CA ASN A 326 -5.37 19.64 -8.05
C ASN A 326 -5.72 18.40 -7.21
N VAL A 327 -4.83 18.04 -6.29
CA VAL A 327 -4.98 16.92 -5.33
C VAL A 327 -4.85 17.37 -3.87
N THR A 328 -5.01 18.67 -3.61
CA THR A 328 -4.69 19.31 -2.32
C THR A 328 -5.89 19.96 -1.64
N GLU A 329 -6.86 20.47 -2.39
CA GLU A 329 -8.06 21.12 -1.85
C GLU A 329 -8.97 20.13 -1.13
N TYR A 330 -9.14 18.93 -1.70
CA TYR A 330 -10.08 17.90 -1.24
C TYR A 330 -9.40 16.75 -0.47
N VAL A 331 -8.35 17.07 0.29
CA VAL A 331 -7.70 16.13 1.23
C VAL A 331 -8.45 16.10 2.56
N LYS A 332 -8.93 14.93 2.98
CA LYS A 332 -9.65 14.74 4.25
C LYS A 332 -8.97 13.67 5.13
N ASP A 333 -8.72 14.03 6.39
CA ASP A 333 -8.28 13.08 7.42
C ASP A 333 -9.47 12.26 7.94
N THR A 334 -9.53 11.01 7.54
CA THR A 334 -10.54 10.04 7.98
C THR A 334 -10.18 9.40 9.32
N GLY A 335 -8.92 9.46 9.77
CA GLY A 335 -8.47 8.83 11.02
C GLY A 335 -8.53 7.29 10.99
N TYR A 336 -8.57 6.71 9.78
CA TYR A 336 -8.76 5.27 9.52
C TYR A 336 -10.10 4.68 9.99
N ASP A 337 -11.13 5.50 10.23
CA ASP A 337 -12.48 5.05 10.62
C ASP A 337 -13.42 4.94 9.40
N PRO A 338 -14.05 3.78 9.12
CA PRO A 338 -14.92 3.62 7.94
C PRO A 338 -16.21 4.45 7.94
N GLU A 339 -16.84 4.72 9.09
CA GLU A 339 -18.07 5.53 9.14
C GLU A 339 -17.75 7.00 8.78
N LYS A 340 -16.66 7.53 9.35
CA LYS A 340 -16.12 8.86 9.04
C LYS A 340 -15.55 8.95 7.62
N HIS A 341 -15.00 7.86 7.08
CA HIS A 341 -14.55 7.80 5.68
C HIS A 341 -15.73 7.98 4.72
N ALA A 342 -16.86 7.34 4.99
CA ALA A 342 -18.09 7.49 4.19
C ALA A 342 -18.79 8.86 4.39
N GLU A 343 -18.72 9.46 5.59
CA GLU A 343 -19.15 10.84 5.84
C GLU A 343 -18.34 11.83 5.00
N LEU A 344 -17.00 11.72 5.03
CA LEU A 344 -16.09 12.64 4.32
C LEU A 344 -16.08 12.42 2.80
N PHE A 345 -16.31 11.20 2.32
CA PHE A 345 -16.59 10.96 0.90
C PHE A 345 -17.85 11.72 0.45
N ASN A 346 -18.96 11.57 1.18
CA ASN A 346 -20.19 12.28 0.87
C ASN A 346 -20.10 13.81 1.10
N GLU A 347 -19.06 14.32 1.78
CA GLU A 347 -18.74 15.75 1.83
C GLU A 347 -18.05 16.25 0.54
N ILE A 348 -17.15 15.47 -0.07
CA ILE A 348 -16.35 15.91 -1.24
C ILE A 348 -16.89 15.42 -2.59
N LYS A 349 -17.75 14.40 -2.62
CA LYS A 349 -18.05 13.67 -3.86
C LYS A 349 -18.74 14.50 -4.93
N ASP A 350 -19.35 15.64 -4.62
CA ASP A 350 -19.97 16.52 -5.63
C ASP A 350 -18.96 17.50 -6.26
N ASP A 351 -17.79 17.68 -5.63
CA ASP A 351 -16.77 18.65 -6.00
C ASP A 351 -15.52 18.04 -6.70
N VAL A 352 -15.42 16.71 -6.82
CA VAL A 352 -14.26 16.00 -7.39
C VAL A 352 -14.63 15.11 -8.58
N LEU A 353 -13.73 14.98 -9.56
CA LEU A 353 -13.94 14.10 -10.72
C LEU A 353 -13.81 12.62 -10.32
N ALA A 354 -12.74 12.31 -9.58
CA ALA A 354 -12.41 10.99 -9.06
C ALA A 354 -11.73 11.10 -7.68
N VAL A 355 -11.62 9.99 -6.96
CA VAL A 355 -10.83 9.89 -5.71
C VAL A 355 -9.46 9.33 -6.06
N ALA A 356 -8.40 10.14 -5.98
CA ALA A 356 -7.03 9.72 -6.26
C ALA A 356 -6.48 8.77 -5.20
N GLN A 357 -6.95 8.89 -3.95
CA GLN A 357 -6.51 8.06 -2.83
C GLN A 357 -7.65 7.77 -1.85
N SER A 358 -7.93 6.49 -1.63
CA SER A 358 -8.80 5.96 -0.58
C SER A 358 -8.01 4.97 0.28
N LEU A 359 -7.61 5.37 1.48
CA LEU A 359 -6.72 4.59 2.35
C LEU A 359 -7.47 3.54 3.18
N GLY A 360 -7.10 2.27 2.99
CA GLY A 360 -7.61 1.12 3.76
C GLY A 360 -8.77 0.37 3.11
N THR A 361 -8.78 -0.96 3.26
CA THR A 361 -9.74 -1.85 2.56
C THR A 361 -11.17 -1.66 3.04
N ALA A 362 -11.42 -1.77 4.35
CA ALA A 362 -12.76 -1.64 4.94
C ALA A 362 -13.33 -0.22 4.77
N GLN A 363 -12.44 0.78 4.73
CA GLN A 363 -12.74 2.18 4.50
C GLN A 363 -13.20 2.43 3.05
N THR A 364 -12.48 1.87 2.09
CA THR A 364 -12.85 1.92 0.66
C THR A 364 -14.12 1.11 0.39
N ASN A 365 -14.27 -0.07 1.01
CA ASN A 365 -15.50 -0.88 0.96
C ASN A 365 -16.74 -0.12 1.50
N ALA A 366 -16.57 0.80 2.45
CA ALA A 366 -17.66 1.60 3.00
C ALA A 366 -18.19 2.69 2.04
N ILE A 367 -17.46 3.04 0.98
CA ILE A 367 -17.87 4.02 -0.05
C ILE A 367 -18.13 3.39 -1.43
N LEU A 368 -17.75 2.13 -1.61
CA LEU A 368 -17.69 1.44 -2.90
C LEU A 368 -19.02 1.45 -3.68
N GLU A 369 -20.15 1.18 -3.01
CA GLU A 369 -21.47 1.16 -3.67
C GLU A 369 -21.97 2.57 -4.04
N ASP A 370 -21.65 3.60 -3.24
CA ASP A 370 -21.91 5.00 -3.59
C ASP A 370 -21.02 5.42 -4.77
N ALA A 371 -19.73 5.05 -4.77
CA ALA A 371 -18.79 5.34 -5.85
C ALA A 371 -19.23 4.72 -7.19
N LYS A 372 -19.67 3.45 -7.18
CA LYS A 372 -20.30 2.79 -8.35
C LYS A 372 -21.56 3.52 -8.80
N SER A 373 -22.42 3.95 -7.87
CA SER A 373 -23.69 4.61 -8.22
C SER A 373 -23.51 6.02 -8.81
N GLU A 374 -22.33 6.62 -8.64
CA GLU A 374 -21.96 7.96 -9.12
C GLU A 374 -20.88 7.93 -10.22
N SER A 375 -20.46 6.73 -10.66
CA SER A 375 -19.34 6.46 -11.60
C SER A 375 -18.00 7.09 -11.17
N ILE A 376 -17.76 7.24 -9.87
CA ILE A 376 -16.53 7.83 -9.32
C ILE A 376 -15.43 6.77 -9.30
N LEU A 377 -14.37 6.95 -10.11
CA LEU A 377 -13.15 6.15 -9.97
C LEU A 377 -12.50 6.40 -8.61
N VAL A 378 -11.99 5.33 -8.00
CA VAL A 378 -11.33 5.34 -6.69
C VAL A 378 -9.98 4.62 -6.78
N GLY A 379 -8.89 5.35 -6.55
CA GLY A 379 -7.56 4.79 -6.31
C GLY A 379 -7.45 4.19 -4.91
N PRO A 380 -7.46 2.85 -4.74
CA PRO A 380 -7.40 2.25 -3.42
C PRO A 380 -5.94 2.28 -2.95
N ALA A 381 -5.64 3.05 -1.91
CA ALA A 381 -4.41 2.89 -1.13
C ALA A 381 -4.58 1.70 -0.16
N SER A 382 -4.93 0.55 -0.74
CA SER A 382 -5.10 -0.76 -0.10
C SER A 382 -5.16 -1.84 -1.18
N LEU A 383 -4.83 -3.08 -0.86
CA LEU A 383 -4.68 -4.17 -1.83
C LEU A 383 -5.59 -5.35 -1.46
N GLY A 384 -6.87 -5.08 -1.20
CA GLY A 384 -7.86 -6.14 -1.01
C GLY A 384 -8.03 -6.97 -2.27
N SER A 385 -8.20 -8.29 -2.14
CA SER A 385 -8.42 -9.17 -3.29
C SER A 385 -9.74 -8.94 -4.04
N ASN A 386 -10.61 -8.05 -3.56
CA ASN A 386 -11.86 -7.71 -4.22
C ASN A 386 -11.71 -6.75 -5.40
N TRP A 387 -10.71 -5.86 -5.41
CA TRP A 387 -10.63 -4.76 -6.39
C TRP A 387 -10.68 -5.20 -7.86
N ILE A 388 -10.17 -6.39 -8.17
CA ILE A 388 -10.17 -6.99 -9.52
C ILE A 388 -11.57 -7.15 -10.15
N TRP A 389 -12.65 -7.09 -9.37
CA TRP A 389 -14.05 -7.17 -9.86
C TRP A 389 -14.83 -5.85 -9.74
N GLU A 390 -14.18 -4.77 -9.32
CA GLU A 390 -14.83 -3.51 -9.04
C GLU A 390 -14.51 -2.52 -10.15
N ASP A 391 -15.37 -2.38 -11.17
CA ASP A 391 -15.17 -1.52 -12.36
C ASP A 391 -14.79 -0.04 -12.06
N VAL A 392 -14.92 0.42 -10.81
CA VAL A 392 -14.53 1.76 -10.34
C VAL A 392 -13.24 1.81 -9.51
N ALA A 393 -12.68 0.66 -9.12
CA ALA A 393 -11.37 0.59 -8.48
C ALA A 393 -10.26 0.65 -9.53
N ILE A 394 -9.15 1.29 -9.18
CA ILE A 394 -7.93 1.33 -9.99
C ILE A 394 -6.72 0.97 -9.13
N GLU A 395 -6.67 -0.29 -8.68
CA GLU A 395 -5.59 -0.82 -7.86
C GLU A 395 -4.25 -0.89 -8.60
N VAL A 396 -3.15 -0.75 -7.85
CA VAL A 396 -1.83 -0.45 -8.44
C VAL A 396 -0.80 -1.58 -8.27
N GLY A 397 -1.17 -2.70 -7.65
CA GLY A 397 -0.28 -3.82 -7.35
C GLY A 397 -1.00 -5.05 -6.78
N THR A 398 -0.22 -6.01 -6.28
CA THR A 398 -0.68 -7.36 -5.92
C THR A 398 -1.55 -7.40 -4.67
N SER A 399 -2.67 -8.14 -4.71
CA SER A 399 -3.56 -8.30 -3.56
C SER A 399 -2.88 -8.97 -2.35
N TYR A 400 -3.31 -8.64 -1.14
CA TYR A 400 -2.74 -9.21 0.09
C TYR A 400 -2.86 -10.74 0.13
N CYS A 401 -3.96 -11.30 -0.42
CA CYS A 401 -4.13 -12.72 -0.61
C CYS A 401 -3.08 -13.34 -1.57
N ALA A 402 -2.85 -12.75 -2.75
CA ALA A 402 -1.84 -13.23 -3.70
C ALA A 402 -0.40 -13.06 -3.16
N GLU A 403 -0.10 -11.94 -2.50
CA GLU A 403 1.16 -11.70 -1.81
C GLU A 403 1.42 -12.78 -0.74
N ALA A 404 0.42 -13.09 0.08
CA ALA A 404 0.53 -14.12 1.10
C ALA A 404 0.72 -15.53 0.52
N MET A 405 0.10 -15.84 -0.64
CA MET A 405 0.37 -17.07 -1.39
C MET A 405 1.84 -17.13 -1.86
N ASN A 406 2.34 -16.08 -2.50
CA ASN A 406 3.74 -15.97 -2.95
C ASN A 406 4.74 -16.17 -1.79
N VAL A 407 4.47 -15.54 -0.65
CA VAL A 407 5.31 -15.65 0.55
C VAL A 407 5.32 -17.08 1.12
N VAL A 408 4.18 -17.78 1.14
CA VAL A 408 4.11 -19.18 1.59
C VAL A 408 4.75 -20.13 0.58
N ASP A 409 4.58 -19.90 -0.71
CA ASP A 409 5.26 -20.65 -1.77
C ASP A 409 6.79 -20.55 -1.62
N TYR A 410 7.31 -19.33 -1.47
CA TYR A 410 8.71 -19.08 -1.18
C TYR A 410 9.17 -19.78 0.11
N ALA A 411 8.40 -19.69 1.19
CA ALA A 411 8.73 -20.35 2.46
C ALA A 411 8.79 -21.89 2.32
N ALA A 412 7.88 -22.48 1.53
CA ALA A 412 7.89 -23.91 1.21
C ALA A 412 9.18 -24.32 0.49
N ASP A 413 9.64 -23.51 -0.47
CA ASP A 413 10.86 -23.73 -1.23
C ASP A 413 12.14 -23.47 -0.42
N GLN A 414 12.10 -22.56 0.57
CA GLN A 414 13.12 -22.46 1.64
C GLN A 414 13.06 -23.63 2.63
N GLY A 415 12.14 -24.58 2.44
CA GLY A 415 12.07 -25.83 3.20
C GLY A 415 11.20 -25.78 4.46
N ALA A 416 10.39 -24.74 4.67
CA ALA A 416 9.45 -24.64 5.79
C ALA A 416 8.51 -25.86 5.90
N LYS A 417 8.07 -26.18 7.11
CA LYS A 417 7.12 -27.27 7.40
C LYS A 417 5.89 -26.77 8.15
N SER A 418 5.95 -25.55 8.67
CA SER A 418 4.91 -24.90 9.44
C SER A 418 4.91 -23.39 9.23
N ILE A 419 3.71 -22.85 9.04
CA ILE A 419 3.41 -21.44 8.79
C ILE A 419 2.49 -20.95 9.90
N ALA A 420 2.58 -19.67 10.27
CA ALA A 420 1.48 -18.97 10.91
C ALA A 420 1.19 -17.65 10.19
N ALA A 421 -0.04 -17.18 10.27
CA ALA A 421 -0.42 -15.82 9.93
C ALA A 421 -0.71 -15.06 11.23
N VAL A 422 -0.07 -13.92 11.45
CA VAL A 422 -0.33 -13.00 12.58
C VAL A 422 -0.89 -11.72 11.99
N HIS A 423 -2.16 -11.43 12.20
CA HIS A 423 -2.86 -10.44 11.37
C HIS A 423 -3.95 -9.67 12.13
N PHE A 424 -4.27 -8.47 11.66
CA PHE A 424 -5.45 -7.74 12.11
C PHE A 424 -6.74 -8.48 11.73
N PRO A 425 -7.80 -8.41 12.55
CA PRO A 425 -9.14 -8.83 12.12
C PRO A 425 -9.69 -7.88 11.04
N GLY A 426 -10.47 -8.42 10.10
CA GLY A 426 -11.10 -7.68 9.01
C GLY A 426 -10.30 -7.62 7.72
N ASP A 427 -10.88 -6.93 6.74
CA ASP A 427 -10.65 -7.04 5.29
C ASP A 427 -9.19 -6.98 4.80
N TYR A 428 -8.28 -6.34 5.54
CA TYR A 428 -6.84 -6.37 5.23
C TYR A 428 -6.17 -7.65 5.74
N GLY A 429 -6.21 -7.88 7.06
CA GLY A 429 -5.43 -8.96 7.68
C GLY A 429 -6.02 -10.34 7.41
N ASP A 430 -7.34 -10.45 7.29
CA ASP A 430 -8.02 -11.71 6.95
C ASP A 430 -7.78 -12.14 5.49
N ASP A 431 -7.57 -11.20 4.57
CA ASP A 431 -7.23 -11.47 3.15
C ASP A 431 -5.87 -12.16 3.03
N ALA A 432 -4.85 -11.58 3.68
CA ALA A 432 -3.52 -12.18 3.79
C ALA A 432 -3.52 -13.51 4.57
N MET A 433 -4.32 -13.60 5.64
CA MET A 433 -4.45 -14.85 6.41
C MET A 433 -4.99 -15.98 5.54
N VAL A 434 -6.06 -15.73 4.77
CA VAL A 434 -6.65 -16.73 3.88
C VAL A 434 -5.72 -17.07 2.71
N GLY A 435 -5.02 -16.10 2.10
CA GLY A 435 -4.01 -16.40 1.08
C GLY A 435 -2.89 -17.30 1.60
N ALA A 436 -2.38 -17.00 2.80
CA ALA A 436 -1.40 -17.85 3.48
C ALA A 436 -1.96 -19.23 3.86
N ARG A 437 -3.26 -19.33 4.19
CA ARG A 437 -3.95 -20.60 4.46
C ARG A 437 -4.04 -21.47 3.21
N ILE A 438 -4.50 -20.91 2.08
CA ILE A 438 -4.67 -21.61 0.79
C ILE A 438 -3.32 -22.18 0.33
N ALA A 439 -2.28 -21.36 0.28
CA ALA A 439 -0.94 -21.82 -0.10
C ALA A 439 -0.34 -22.81 0.92
N ALA A 440 -0.64 -22.68 2.22
CA ALA A 440 -0.20 -23.68 3.20
C ALA A 440 -0.92 -25.03 3.02
N GLU A 441 -2.19 -25.04 2.61
CA GLU A 441 -2.94 -26.25 2.29
C GLU A 441 -2.38 -26.92 1.02
N GLU A 442 -2.21 -26.19 -0.08
CA GLU A 442 -1.68 -26.72 -1.36
C GLU A 442 -0.21 -27.19 -1.24
N ARG A 443 0.65 -26.40 -0.57
CA ARG A 443 2.06 -26.76 -0.33
C ARG A 443 2.24 -27.79 0.81
N GLY A 444 1.15 -28.29 1.41
CA GLY A 444 1.17 -29.38 2.40
C GLY A 444 1.82 -29.02 3.75
N LEU A 445 1.74 -27.75 4.14
CA LEU A 445 2.35 -27.18 5.35
C LEU A 445 1.37 -27.15 6.53
N LYS A 446 1.89 -27.20 7.76
CA LYS A 446 1.08 -26.98 8.96
C LYS A 446 0.81 -25.49 9.17
N PHE A 447 -0.38 -25.01 8.80
CA PHE A 447 -0.84 -23.64 9.04
C PHE A 447 -1.22 -23.34 10.50
N THR A 448 -1.38 -22.06 10.88
CA THR A 448 -1.94 -21.58 12.15
C THR A 448 -2.41 -20.11 12.01
N ASP A 449 -3.71 -19.85 12.13
CA ASP A 449 -4.29 -18.50 12.32
C ASP A 449 -3.92 -17.96 13.72
N ILE A 450 -3.47 -16.70 13.77
CA ILE A 450 -3.23 -15.91 14.98
C ILE A 450 -3.74 -14.47 14.76
N THR A 451 -5.06 -14.28 14.76
CA THR A 451 -5.68 -12.94 14.81
C THR A 451 -5.20 -12.15 16.04
N THR A 452 -4.88 -10.86 15.87
CA THR A 452 -4.42 -9.93 16.93
C THR A 452 -5.56 -9.29 17.73
N GLY A 453 -5.25 -8.25 18.51
CA GLY A 453 -6.25 -7.25 18.94
C GLY A 453 -6.83 -6.46 17.76
N THR A 454 -7.75 -5.53 18.05
CA THR A 454 -8.32 -4.62 17.05
C THR A 454 -7.26 -3.66 16.48
N VAL A 455 -7.53 -3.11 15.29
CA VAL A 455 -6.63 -2.21 14.56
C VAL A 455 -6.28 -0.93 15.35
N ASP A 456 -7.20 -0.48 16.20
CA ASP A 456 -7.07 0.66 17.11
C ASP A 456 -6.62 0.26 18.54
N GLY A 457 -6.50 -1.04 18.83
CA GLY A 457 -6.37 -1.58 20.19
C GLY A 457 -5.02 -1.35 20.88
N GLY A 458 -4.01 -0.91 20.13
CA GLY A 458 -2.68 -0.55 20.62
C GLY A 458 -1.77 -1.73 20.99
N ASP A 459 -0.72 -1.41 21.74
CA ASP A 459 0.51 -2.19 21.88
C ASP A 459 0.39 -3.57 22.59
N ASP A 460 -0.78 -4.00 23.10
CA ASP A 460 -0.88 -5.29 23.82
C ASP A 460 -1.02 -6.50 22.89
N GLN A 461 0.06 -6.79 22.16
CA GLN A 461 0.20 -7.98 21.32
C GLN A 461 0.64 -9.23 22.11
N SER A 462 0.55 -9.22 23.45
CA SER A 462 1.04 -10.31 24.30
C SER A 462 0.33 -11.65 24.07
N ALA A 463 -0.96 -11.60 23.70
CA ALA A 463 -1.74 -12.78 23.33
C ALA A 463 -1.24 -13.42 22.02
N ALA A 464 -1.02 -12.60 20.98
CA ALA A 464 -0.51 -13.06 19.68
C ALA A 464 0.92 -13.63 19.82
N VAL A 465 1.80 -12.94 20.55
CA VAL A 465 3.15 -13.43 20.87
C VAL A 465 3.09 -14.76 21.66
N GLY A 466 2.17 -14.89 22.61
CA GLY A 466 1.94 -16.13 23.37
C GLY A 466 1.46 -17.30 22.50
N ALA A 467 0.58 -17.04 21.53
CA ALA A 467 0.12 -18.03 20.56
C ALA A 467 1.26 -18.44 19.60
N LEU A 468 2.02 -17.47 19.07
CA LEU A 468 3.15 -17.71 18.17
C LEU A 468 4.24 -18.58 18.81
N LEU A 469 4.64 -18.25 20.06
CA LEU A 469 5.64 -19.00 20.81
C LEU A 469 5.18 -20.42 21.22
N LYS A 470 3.87 -20.67 21.20
CA LYS A 470 3.27 -22.01 21.36
C LYS A 470 3.21 -22.76 20.02
N ALA A 471 2.89 -22.08 18.92
CA ALA A 471 2.77 -22.66 17.58
C ALA A 471 4.11 -23.05 16.97
N LYS A 472 5.14 -22.21 17.19
CA LYS A 472 6.53 -22.33 16.71
C LYS A 472 6.65 -22.66 15.21
N PRO A 473 6.08 -21.81 14.32
CA PRO A 473 6.23 -21.98 12.89
C PRO A 473 7.66 -21.67 12.43
N ASP A 474 8.02 -22.13 11.24
CA ASP A 474 9.29 -21.82 10.58
C ASP A 474 9.26 -20.41 9.96
N PHE A 475 8.10 -20.03 9.40
CA PHE A 475 7.81 -18.71 8.82
C PHE A 475 6.49 -18.15 9.37
N VAL A 476 6.44 -16.83 9.53
CA VAL A 476 5.27 -16.06 9.96
C VAL A 476 4.96 -15.02 8.89
N ILE A 477 3.76 -15.08 8.32
CA ILE A 477 3.20 -13.95 7.56
C ILE A 477 2.65 -12.99 8.61
N ILE A 478 3.04 -11.71 8.56
CA ILE A 478 2.52 -10.69 9.48
C ILE A 478 1.82 -9.57 8.72
N SER A 479 0.56 -9.33 9.05
CA SER A 479 -0.35 -8.45 8.29
C SER A 479 -1.10 -7.54 9.25
N THR A 480 -0.34 -6.60 9.82
CA THR A 480 -0.75 -5.63 10.85
C THR A 480 -0.27 -4.22 10.46
N GLY A 481 -0.26 -3.26 11.40
CA GLY A 481 0.50 -2.03 11.27
C GLY A 481 1.98 -2.21 11.68
N PRO A 482 2.85 -1.21 11.43
CA PRO A 482 4.28 -1.29 11.75
C PRO A 482 4.58 -1.35 13.27
N LEU A 483 3.71 -0.77 14.09
CA LEU A 483 3.84 -0.74 15.56
C LEU A 483 3.64 -2.15 16.16
N GLU A 484 2.65 -2.88 15.65
CA GLU A 484 2.36 -4.26 16.04
C GLU A 484 3.48 -5.19 15.56
N VAL A 485 4.06 -4.97 14.39
CA VAL A 485 5.23 -5.71 13.90
C VAL A 485 6.43 -5.53 14.83
N ALA A 486 6.77 -4.30 15.22
CA ALA A 486 7.83 -4.05 16.19
C ALA A 486 7.56 -4.75 17.54
N THR A 487 6.32 -4.72 18.00
CA THR A 487 5.89 -5.34 19.26
C THR A 487 5.94 -6.88 19.20
N VAL A 488 5.38 -7.50 18.15
CA VAL A 488 5.33 -8.95 17.97
C VAL A 488 6.73 -9.53 17.76
N ILE A 489 7.53 -8.94 16.87
CA ILE A 489 8.88 -9.43 16.58
C ILE A 489 9.80 -9.22 17.79
N GLY A 490 9.77 -8.03 18.41
CA GLY A 490 10.53 -7.75 19.63
C GLY A 490 10.14 -8.68 20.78
N GLY A 491 8.83 -8.90 20.99
CA GLY A 491 8.30 -9.80 22.02
C GLY A 491 8.68 -11.27 21.78
N ALA A 492 8.59 -11.75 20.55
CA ALA A 492 8.95 -13.12 20.18
C ALA A 492 10.46 -13.37 20.29
N ALA A 493 11.29 -12.44 19.78
CA ALA A 493 12.74 -12.53 19.87
C ALA A 493 13.25 -12.53 21.32
N GLN A 494 12.67 -11.71 22.20
CA GLN A 494 12.96 -11.72 23.65
C GLN A 494 12.63 -13.06 24.35
N LYS A 495 11.84 -13.94 23.72
CA LYS A 495 11.56 -15.30 24.22
C LYS A 495 12.29 -16.40 23.44
N GLY A 496 13.21 -16.04 22.55
CA GLY A 496 14.00 -16.97 21.76
C GLY A 496 13.26 -17.61 20.59
N PHE A 497 12.31 -16.90 19.97
CA PHE A 497 11.80 -17.29 18.66
C PHE A 497 12.90 -17.15 17.59
N THR A 498 12.91 -18.06 16.61
CA THR A 498 13.95 -18.16 15.58
C THR A 498 13.40 -18.40 14.16
N GLY A 499 12.08 -18.40 13.98
CA GLY A 499 11.47 -18.43 12.65
C GLY A 499 11.61 -17.08 11.95
N ARG A 500 11.39 -17.06 10.63
CA ARG A 500 11.34 -15.82 9.85
C ARG A 500 9.99 -15.13 10.03
N PHE A 501 9.98 -13.80 10.00
CA PHE A 501 8.79 -13.01 9.71
C PHE A 501 8.90 -12.48 8.28
N VAL A 502 7.78 -12.46 7.57
CA VAL A 502 7.62 -11.74 6.30
C VAL A 502 6.36 -10.89 6.44
N GLY A 503 6.51 -9.58 6.36
CA GLY A 503 5.41 -8.63 6.53
C GLY A 503 4.75 -8.26 5.21
N SER A 504 3.42 -8.23 5.19
CA SER A 504 2.65 -7.64 4.09
C SER A 504 2.93 -6.13 3.97
N ILE A 505 2.78 -5.56 2.77
CA ILE A 505 3.15 -4.17 2.46
C ILE A 505 2.86 -3.12 3.58
N PRO A 506 1.66 -3.06 4.21
CA PRO A 506 1.32 -2.08 5.25
C PRO A 506 2.12 -2.16 6.57
N THR A 507 2.93 -3.20 6.75
CA THR A 507 3.77 -3.39 7.95
C THR A 507 5.10 -2.63 7.92
N TRP A 508 5.54 -2.12 6.77
CA TRP A 508 6.84 -1.46 6.67
C TRP A 508 6.78 0.05 6.92
N ASN A 509 7.69 0.53 7.76
CA ASN A 509 8.04 1.94 7.89
C ASN A 509 9.47 2.03 8.46
N THR A 510 10.33 2.89 7.93
CA THR A 510 11.76 2.94 8.30
C THR A 510 12.00 3.23 9.79
N ALA A 511 11.03 3.80 10.51
CA ALA A 511 11.08 4.02 11.95
C ALA A 511 11.11 2.73 12.78
N ILE A 512 10.58 1.59 12.28
CA ILE A 512 10.59 0.33 13.06
C ILE A 512 12.01 -0.19 13.29
N VAL A 513 12.94 0.12 12.38
CA VAL A 513 14.38 -0.21 12.49
C VAL A 513 15.07 0.59 13.61
N ASP A 514 14.60 1.80 13.91
CA ASP A 514 15.14 2.65 14.98
C ASP A 514 14.48 2.36 16.35
N SER A 515 13.44 1.52 16.36
CA SER A 515 12.74 1.11 17.58
C SER A 515 13.61 0.21 18.48
N PRO A 516 13.22 -0.02 19.75
CA PRO A 516 13.85 -1.04 20.60
C PRO A 516 13.80 -2.47 20.05
N ALA A 517 12.95 -2.74 19.05
CA ALA A 517 12.88 -4.02 18.33
C ALA A 517 13.77 -4.08 17.09
N GLY A 518 14.40 -2.97 16.66
CA GLY A 518 15.22 -2.85 15.46
C GLY A 518 16.19 -4.02 15.22
N PRO A 519 17.04 -4.41 16.19
CA PRO A 519 17.96 -5.55 16.03
C PRO A 519 17.28 -6.92 15.87
N ALA A 520 16.05 -7.08 16.35
CA ALA A 520 15.24 -8.29 16.14
C ALA A 520 14.55 -8.27 14.77
N ILE A 521 14.14 -7.09 14.30
CA ILE A 521 13.59 -6.86 12.96
C ILE A 521 14.69 -7.12 11.92
N GLU A 522 15.86 -6.48 12.02
CA GLU A 522 17.03 -6.75 11.17
C GLU A 522 17.39 -8.25 11.11
N ALA A 523 17.33 -8.94 12.25
CA ALA A 523 17.67 -10.36 12.33
C ALA A 523 16.61 -11.30 11.76
N LEU A 524 15.30 -11.00 11.86
CA LEU A 524 14.21 -11.97 11.64
C LEU A 524 13.21 -11.59 10.53
N TYR A 525 13.11 -10.32 10.14
CA TYR A 525 12.08 -9.79 9.25
C TYR A 525 12.49 -9.74 7.77
N MET A 526 11.50 -9.75 6.88
CA MET A 526 11.58 -9.34 5.48
C MET A 526 10.27 -8.60 5.13
N GLN A 527 10.33 -7.60 4.27
CA GLN A 527 9.16 -6.94 3.69
C GLN A 527 8.77 -7.67 2.41
N ALA A 528 7.50 -8.04 2.26
CA ALA A 528 6.93 -8.35 0.96
C ALA A 528 6.41 -7.06 0.30
N THR A 529 6.54 -6.96 -1.02
CA THR A 529 5.99 -5.87 -1.82
C THR A 529 5.87 -6.23 -3.28
N SER A 530 4.86 -5.72 -4.00
CA SER A 530 4.83 -5.74 -5.47
C SER A 530 5.56 -4.54 -6.11
N PHE A 531 5.95 -3.55 -5.32
CA PHE A 531 6.51 -2.28 -5.79
C PHE A 531 8.05 -2.25 -5.73
N PRO A 532 8.72 -1.61 -6.71
CA PRO A 532 10.12 -1.24 -6.60
C PRO A 532 10.40 -0.42 -5.33
N THR A 533 11.55 -0.62 -4.68
CA THR A 533 11.93 0.22 -3.54
C THR A 533 12.34 1.62 -3.99
N TRP A 534 12.39 2.57 -3.05
CA TRP A 534 12.90 3.93 -3.27
C TRP A 534 14.19 3.99 -4.11
N ASN A 535 15.12 3.06 -3.85
CA ASN A 535 16.44 3.01 -4.48
C ASN A 535 16.50 2.26 -5.83
N ALA A 536 15.37 1.91 -6.43
CA ALA A 536 15.35 1.25 -7.74
C ALA A 536 15.87 2.14 -8.88
N ASP A 537 16.55 1.52 -9.85
CA ASP A 537 17.22 2.15 -10.99
C ASP A 537 16.27 2.22 -12.21
N THR A 538 15.20 3.01 -12.07
CA THR A 538 14.19 3.22 -13.13
C THR A 538 13.95 4.72 -13.37
N PRO A 539 13.56 5.15 -14.59
CA PRO A 539 13.39 6.58 -14.90
C PRO A 539 12.32 7.26 -14.03
N GLY A 540 11.23 6.56 -13.74
CA GLY A 540 10.18 7.10 -12.87
C GLY A 540 10.63 7.23 -11.42
N GLN A 541 11.50 6.33 -10.91
CA GLN A 541 12.09 6.46 -9.57
C GLN A 541 13.20 7.52 -9.52
N GLU A 542 13.87 7.83 -10.64
CA GLU A 542 14.77 8.99 -10.74
C GLU A 542 13.96 10.29 -10.60
N LYS A 543 12.91 10.49 -11.40
CA LYS A 543 11.99 11.64 -11.29
C LYS A 543 11.35 11.77 -9.91
N MET A 544 10.91 10.66 -9.32
CA MET A 544 10.34 10.62 -7.97
C MET A 544 11.33 11.19 -6.94
N ARG A 545 12.58 10.74 -6.96
CA ARG A 545 13.63 11.24 -6.05
C ARG A 545 14.00 12.70 -6.32
N GLU A 546 14.00 13.14 -7.58
CA GLU A 546 14.18 14.57 -7.91
C GLU A 546 13.05 15.43 -7.32
N SER A 547 11.79 15.00 -7.45
CA SER A 547 10.63 15.70 -6.90
C SER A 547 10.55 15.67 -5.36
N ALA A 548 11.18 14.69 -4.73
CA ALA A 548 11.24 14.56 -3.27
C ALA A 548 12.22 15.54 -2.60
N GLY A 549 13.22 16.04 -3.33
CA GLY A 549 14.24 16.95 -2.81
C GLY A 549 14.99 16.40 -1.59
N ASP A 550 15.01 17.17 -0.48
CA ASP A 550 15.67 16.79 0.77
C ASP A 550 14.82 15.82 1.66
N MET A 551 13.73 15.23 1.16
CA MET A 551 12.91 14.29 1.93
C MET A 551 13.68 13.00 2.26
N ALA A 552 13.49 12.49 3.49
CA ALA A 552 14.02 11.19 3.88
C ALA A 552 13.34 10.05 3.09
N PRO A 553 14.11 9.07 2.56
CA PRO A 553 13.59 7.96 1.76
C PRO A 553 12.41 7.20 2.39
N ASN A 554 11.35 7.02 1.59
CA ASN A 554 10.10 6.45 2.05
C ASN A 554 9.36 5.71 0.92
N ASP A 555 9.25 4.39 1.01
CA ASP A 555 8.55 3.56 0.01
C ASP A 555 7.09 4.01 -0.21
N TRP A 556 6.41 4.54 0.81
CA TRP A 556 5.02 5.01 0.67
C TRP A 556 4.88 6.27 -0.16
N TYR A 557 5.90 7.14 -0.13
CA TYR A 557 5.98 8.29 -1.03
C TYR A 557 6.22 7.81 -2.47
N ALA A 558 7.09 6.80 -2.66
CA ALA A 558 7.32 6.21 -3.98
C ALA A 558 6.07 5.53 -4.57
N ILE A 559 5.32 4.77 -3.76
CA ILE A 559 4.04 4.15 -4.18
C ILE A 559 2.99 5.24 -4.46
N GLY A 560 2.90 6.27 -3.63
CA GLY A 560 2.02 7.42 -3.85
C GLY A 560 2.31 8.13 -5.16
N TYR A 561 3.58 8.45 -5.42
CA TYR A 561 4.05 9.03 -6.68
C TYR A 561 3.74 8.12 -7.88
N GLY A 562 4.05 6.82 -7.76
CA GLY A 562 3.76 5.81 -8.78
C GLY A 562 2.28 5.71 -9.14
N SER A 563 1.38 5.75 -8.14
CA SER A 563 -0.07 5.70 -8.35
C SER A 563 -0.61 6.83 -9.25
N GLY A 564 0.10 7.96 -9.31
CA GLY A 564 -0.22 9.06 -10.21
C GLY A 564 -0.21 8.67 -11.70
N TYR A 565 0.68 7.76 -12.12
CA TYR A 565 0.76 7.30 -13.52
C TYR A 565 -0.53 6.64 -14.01
N VAL A 566 -1.26 5.94 -13.13
CA VAL A 566 -2.54 5.30 -13.47
C VAL A 566 -3.61 6.35 -13.76
N MET A 567 -3.87 7.26 -12.81
CA MET A 567 -4.87 8.30 -12.99
C MET A 567 -4.49 9.26 -14.14
N LYS A 568 -3.20 9.52 -14.35
CA LYS A 568 -2.68 10.25 -15.51
C LYS A 568 -3.03 9.57 -16.83
N ALA A 569 -2.75 8.27 -16.99
CA ALA A 569 -3.04 7.55 -18.22
C ALA A 569 -4.55 7.51 -18.54
N ILE A 570 -5.40 7.42 -17.51
CA ILE A 570 -6.86 7.49 -17.66
C ILE A 570 -7.28 8.90 -18.08
N LEU A 571 -6.80 9.96 -17.41
CA LEU A 571 -7.13 11.35 -17.75
C LEU A 571 -6.65 11.75 -19.15
N GLU A 572 -5.43 11.39 -19.54
CA GLU A 572 -4.90 11.66 -20.89
C GLU A 572 -5.78 11.00 -21.96
N LYS A 573 -6.10 9.72 -21.79
CA LYS A 573 -6.94 8.99 -22.76
C LYS A 573 -8.39 9.52 -22.78
N ALA A 574 -8.97 9.83 -21.63
CA ALA A 574 -10.33 10.38 -21.55
C ALA A 574 -10.42 11.78 -22.20
N ILE A 575 -9.34 12.57 -22.19
CA ILE A 575 -9.28 13.85 -22.90
C ILE A 575 -9.06 13.64 -24.41
N ASP A 576 -8.18 12.73 -24.82
CA ASP A 576 -7.96 12.39 -26.25
C ASP A 576 -9.22 11.81 -26.94
N ASP A 577 -10.08 11.10 -26.21
CA ASP A 577 -11.32 10.49 -26.70
C ASP A 577 -12.60 11.36 -26.51
N ASP A 578 -12.49 12.62 -26.05
CA ASP A 578 -13.63 13.53 -25.74
C ASP A 578 -14.62 12.96 -24.70
N ALA A 579 -14.06 12.28 -23.70
CA ALA A 579 -14.75 11.45 -22.72
C ALA A 579 -14.50 11.87 -21.24
N LEU A 580 -14.05 13.11 -20.98
CA LEU A 580 -13.77 13.65 -19.64
C LEU A 580 -15.06 13.87 -18.82
N THR A 581 -15.67 12.76 -18.41
CA THR A 581 -16.87 12.63 -17.56
C THR A 581 -16.69 11.40 -16.69
N ARG A 582 -17.48 11.24 -15.62
CA ARG A 582 -17.34 10.06 -14.73
C ARG A 582 -17.57 8.74 -15.45
N ASP A 583 -18.68 8.61 -16.18
CA ASP A 583 -18.96 7.43 -17.00
C ASP A 583 -17.85 7.17 -18.03
N GLY A 584 -17.35 8.22 -18.70
CA GLY A 584 -16.27 8.11 -19.68
C GLY A 584 -14.90 7.80 -19.07
N MET A 585 -14.62 8.23 -17.84
CA MET A 585 -13.43 7.85 -17.07
C MET A 585 -13.48 6.36 -16.69
N VAL A 586 -14.65 5.85 -16.27
CA VAL A 586 -14.87 4.42 -15.99
C VAL A 586 -14.73 3.58 -17.27
N GLU A 587 -15.37 3.97 -18.38
CA GLU A 587 -15.21 3.29 -19.68
C GLU A 587 -13.75 3.35 -20.16
N THR A 588 -13.06 4.47 -19.93
CA THR A 588 -11.64 4.63 -20.26
C THR A 588 -10.76 3.67 -19.45
N ALA A 589 -10.90 3.63 -18.12
CA ALA A 589 -10.12 2.74 -17.25
C ALA A 589 -10.31 1.27 -17.63
N ASN A 590 -11.56 0.82 -17.77
CA ASN A 590 -11.91 -0.55 -18.17
C ASN A 590 -11.59 -0.87 -19.65
N SER A 591 -11.03 0.09 -20.41
CA SER A 591 -10.49 -0.15 -21.76
C SER A 591 -8.96 -0.23 -21.80
N LEU A 592 -8.26 0.01 -20.68
CA LEU A 592 -6.80 -0.06 -20.61
C LEU A 592 -6.29 -1.51 -20.56
N THR A 593 -5.19 -1.74 -21.27
CA THR A 593 -4.50 -3.04 -21.36
C THR A 593 -3.08 -2.97 -20.76
N GLY A 594 -2.94 -2.26 -19.64
CA GLY A 594 -1.67 -1.88 -19.00
C GLY A 594 -1.25 -0.44 -19.30
N ILE A 595 -0.43 0.13 -18.41
CA ILE A 595 0.14 1.48 -18.54
C ILE A 595 1.69 1.46 -18.54
N ASP A 596 2.32 2.55 -18.99
CA ASP A 596 3.74 2.81 -18.71
C ASP A 596 3.85 3.64 -17.41
N SER A 597 4.40 3.02 -16.36
CA SER A 597 4.65 3.64 -15.06
C SER A 597 6.08 4.19 -14.93
N GLU A 598 6.87 4.15 -16.02
CA GLU A 598 8.32 4.34 -16.05
C GLU A 598 9.09 3.49 -15.02
N GLY A 599 8.53 2.34 -14.64
CA GLY A 599 9.08 1.43 -13.64
C GLY A 599 8.92 1.91 -12.20
N THR A 600 7.80 2.57 -11.87
CA THR A 600 7.39 2.89 -10.48
C THR A 600 6.36 1.91 -9.92
N LEU A 601 5.60 1.24 -10.80
CA LEU A 601 4.61 0.22 -10.48
C LEU A 601 5.00 -1.12 -11.13
N PRO A 602 4.53 -2.27 -10.61
CA PRO A 602 4.79 -3.58 -11.23
C PRO A 602 4.29 -3.69 -12.68
N ASP A 603 4.95 -4.55 -13.45
CA ASP A 603 4.50 -4.93 -14.80
C ASP A 603 3.07 -5.52 -14.74
N GLY A 604 2.21 -5.07 -15.66
CA GLY A 604 0.81 -5.49 -15.74
C GLY A 604 -0.19 -4.53 -15.09
N THR A 605 0.23 -3.59 -14.22
CA THR A 605 -0.67 -2.59 -13.64
C THR A 605 -1.37 -1.76 -14.73
N GLY A 606 -2.66 -1.50 -14.53
CA GLY A 606 -3.50 -0.74 -15.47
C GLY A 606 -4.18 -1.59 -16.55
N ASN A 607 -4.31 -2.90 -16.34
CA ASN A 607 -4.91 -3.84 -17.29
C ASN A 607 -6.26 -4.36 -16.76
N TRP A 608 -7.36 -3.76 -17.21
CA TRP A 608 -8.72 -4.07 -16.75
C TRP A 608 -9.67 -4.50 -17.88
N ALA A 609 -9.20 -4.49 -19.14
CA ALA A 609 -10.03 -4.75 -20.32
C ALA A 609 -10.25 -6.25 -20.65
N GLY A 610 -9.70 -7.18 -19.86
CA GLY A 610 -9.69 -8.62 -20.13
C GLY A 610 -10.42 -9.46 -19.08
N ASP A 611 -9.73 -10.44 -18.49
CA ASP A 611 -10.28 -11.28 -17.42
C ASP A 611 -9.63 -10.94 -16.06
N PRO A 612 -10.41 -10.58 -15.03
CA PRO A 612 -9.92 -10.28 -13.68
C PRO A 612 -8.96 -11.29 -13.06
N ASN A 613 -9.00 -12.56 -13.46
CA ASN A 613 -8.01 -13.53 -13.02
C ASN A 613 -6.75 -13.54 -13.89
N GLU A 614 -6.88 -13.56 -15.23
CA GLU A 614 -5.72 -13.65 -16.13
C GLU A 614 -4.85 -12.38 -16.11
N ASP A 615 -5.47 -11.20 -15.97
CA ASP A 615 -4.81 -9.90 -16.13
C ASP A 615 -4.34 -9.24 -14.82
N ALA A 616 -4.81 -9.72 -13.66
CA ALA A 616 -4.46 -9.14 -12.35
C ALA A 616 -2.97 -9.28 -11.99
N VAL A 617 -2.42 -8.24 -11.36
CA VAL A 617 -1.04 -8.24 -10.88
C VAL A 617 -0.88 -9.25 -9.73
N ARG A 618 -0.02 -10.25 -9.93
CA ARG A 618 0.21 -11.37 -9.00
C ARG A 618 1.66 -11.46 -8.48
N VAL A 619 2.50 -10.46 -8.75
CA VAL A 619 3.95 -10.49 -8.48
C VAL A 619 4.32 -10.02 -7.05
N THR A 620 5.34 -10.63 -6.44
CA THR A 620 5.90 -10.20 -5.15
C THR A 620 7.42 -10.23 -5.19
N GLN A 621 8.04 -9.20 -4.65
CA GLN A 621 9.46 -9.07 -4.33
C GLN A 621 9.62 -9.22 -2.81
N LEU A 622 10.73 -9.81 -2.33
CA LEU A 622 11.04 -9.84 -0.90
C LEU A 622 12.30 -9.03 -0.60
N ASN A 623 12.15 -8.05 0.29
CA ASN A 623 13.23 -7.20 0.72
C ASN A 623 13.77 -7.64 2.08
N ALA A 624 15.09 -7.71 2.21
CA ALA A 624 15.75 -7.84 3.51
C ALA A 624 16.02 -6.45 4.09
N VAL A 625 15.91 -6.32 5.41
CA VAL A 625 16.32 -5.12 6.14
C VAL A 625 17.84 -4.96 6.00
N ASP A 626 18.30 -3.75 5.65
CA ASP A 626 19.70 -3.35 5.74
C ASP A 626 19.78 -1.92 6.28
N PRO A 627 20.16 -1.70 7.55
CA PRO A 627 20.27 -0.36 8.14
C PRO A 627 21.34 0.57 7.51
N LYS A 628 21.93 0.18 6.37
CA LYS A 628 22.84 0.99 5.55
C LYS A 628 22.25 1.41 4.21
N ALA A 629 21.13 0.81 3.78
CA ALA A 629 20.34 1.33 2.67
C ALA A 629 19.53 2.54 3.14
N GLU A 630 19.20 3.45 2.23
CA GLU A 630 18.64 4.76 2.60
C GLU A 630 17.16 4.64 3.03
N ASP A 631 16.41 3.76 2.36
CA ASP A 631 15.07 3.24 2.72
C ASP A 631 15.14 2.15 3.81
N LYS A 632 16.35 1.78 4.27
CA LYS A 632 16.67 0.70 5.21
C LYS A 632 16.29 -0.72 4.73
N VAL A 633 16.04 -0.91 3.43
CA VAL A 633 15.76 -2.21 2.80
C VAL A 633 16.62 -2.45 1.56
N LYS A 634 16.64 -3.69 1.09
CA LYS A 634 17.21 -4.04 -0.21
C LYS A 634 16.51 -5.28 -0.75
N VAL A 635 16.43 -5.38 -2.07
CA VAL A 635 15.99 -6.60 -2.75
C VAL A 635 16.83 -7.79 -2.27
N ALA A 636 16.14 -8.84 -1.82
CA ALA A 636 16.75 -10.10 -1.38
C ALA A 636 16.20 -11.30 -2.17
N VAL A 637 14.99 -11.16 -2.70
CA VAL A 637 14.40 -12.00 -3.74
C VAL A 637 13.79 -11.03 -4.76
N GLU A 638 14.25 -11.12 -6.01
CA GLU A 638 13.71 -10.38 -7.16
C GLU A 638 12.20 -10.66 -7.35
N PRO A 639 11.43 -9.80 -8.04
CA PRO A 639 10.01 -10.02 -8.29
C PRO A 639 9.70 -11.42 -8.88
N PHE A 640 8.78 -12.15 -8.25
CA PHE A 640 8.35 -13.49 -8.66
C PHE A 640 6.84 -13.71 -8.43
N THR A 641 6.29 -14.70 -9.11
CA THR A 641 4.95 -15.26 -8.80
C THR A 641 5.15 -16.72 -8.38
N GLY A 642 4.53 -17.14 -7.28
CA GLY A 642 4.54 -18.51 -6.78
C GLY A 642 3.46 -19.37 -7.45
N PRO A 643 3.65 -20.70 -7.55
CA PRO A 643 2.73 -21.58 -8.26
C PRO A 643 1.30 -21.60 -7.68
N THR A 644 1.10 -21.29 -6.40
CA THR A 644 -0.25 -21.14 -5.83
C THR A 644 -0.88 -19.86 -6.37
N ALA A 645 -0.19 -18.72 -6.29
CA ALA A 645 -0.71 -17.44 -6.80
C ALA A 645 -0.87 -17.42 -8.33
N GLU A 646 -0.01 -18.11 -9.08
CA GLU A 646 -0.09 -18.26 -10.54
C GLU A 646 -1.35 -19.02 -10.98
N SER A 647 -1.78 -20.01 -10.18
CA SER A 647 -2.85 -20.95 -10.54
C SER A 647 -4.18 -20.75 -9.78
N TYR A 648 -4.26 -19.74 -8.91
CA TYR A 648 -5.45 -19.49 -8.11
C TYR A 648 -6.54 -18.71 -8.88
N GLU A 649 -7.70 -19.33 -9.01
CA GLU A 649 -8.92 -18.68 -9.51
C GLU A 649 -9.66 -18.01 -8.35
N PHE A 650 -9.54 -16.68 -8.25
CA PHE A 650 -10.35 -15.88 -7.36
C PHE A 650 -11.82 -15.95 -7.82
N THR A 651 -12.73 -16.26 -6.88
CA THR A 651 -14.19 -16.33 -7.13
C THR A 651 -15.02 -15.54 -6.11
N GLU A 652 -14.41 -15.16 -4.99
CA GLU A 652 -14.88 -14.20 -4.00
C GLU A 652 -13.65 -13.63 -3.26
N PRO A 653 -13.74 -12.48 -2.59
CA PRO A 653 -12.61 -11.90 -1.86
C PRO A 653 -12.13 -12.83 -0.75
N CYS A 654 -10.81 -13.04 -0.64
CA CYS A 654 -10.26 -14.02 0.29
C CYS A 654 -10.65 -13.76 1.75
N TYR A 655 -10.79 -12.50 2.18
CA TYR A 655 -11.25 -12.16 3.53
C TYR A 655 -12.68 -12.65 3.85
N LEU A 656 -13.51 -12.98 2.86
CA LEU A 656 -14.83 -13.62 3.08
C LEU A 656 -14.74 -15.15 3.25
N MET A 657 -13.62 -15.78 2.86
CA MET A 657 -13.42 -17.24 2.88
C MET A 657 -12.79 -17.77 4.20
N LYS A 658 -13.13 -17.15 5.34
CA LYS A 658 -12.54 -17.40 6.67
C LYS A 658 -13.30 -18.43 7.51
#